data_AF-A0A662XUE6-F1
#
_entry.id   AF-A0A662XUE6-F1
#
_cell.length_a   1.000
_cell.length_b   1.000
_cell.length_c   1.000
_cell.angle_alpha   90.00
_cell.angle_beta   90.00
_cell.angle_gamma   90.00
#
_symmetry.space_group_name_H-M   'P 1'
#
loop_
_entity.id
_entity.type
_entity.pdbx_description
1 polymer ?
#
loop_
_entity_poly.entity_id
_entity_poly.type
_entity_poly.pdbx_seq_one_letter_code
_entity_poly.pdbx_strand_id
1 'polypeptide(L)'
;MDAGKFTFIPEFGGQGISYWTELQRLYAASETSKTRAFIDSAAQALLEETSSDEAKASVAFAAVIDVNQWLQSLEIGDAPAGLKLDRVFFSAPMLMLTQCANYLNFLETTGVSHESMVKNATTAVGHSQGIASAVVFSAAKTADEFHELAVSFLRYMFWQGLRAQETYQELMTQYKQDGKKIKDAGPMLAVRGLAKQHVVKAVEVARRRTKTPDLHLSLINAPDMMNVTGFPATLTLLKQALEGLFAKPDANQTRVPHSERKPTGSLSFLPLSAPFHTPLLNDAKPKVMKDVQRVKVALQGKQLQIPVYATTAEATNLQTVDDVIEALIDMVLLQLVDWTATWAKIAHQHANATHILEFGPDLGVAKLGSDWAEGLGMKVVIATAKHPTMKASRKYAPMVGLQQFVDAASTSSASEGTWATAFGPQVSESGKLCNKFTRVFNKPPVIVAGMTPTTSLNGIDLVAAIQNAGFHGELAAGGLSRPNIFEEAVMELVSKIKPGVGVSINMLYLNAKQWGFQFPMVLRMRRSGVPIESITIGAGIPTKDRALEMMKELEAVGIKVVGFKPGSIEGIHSVLDIASAMPTMNVMLQWTGGRAGGHHSFEDFHAPMEQTYAAIRRVKNVLLVVGSGFGNWEDSQQYITGEWSLARGHFYKMPADGILLGSRVMVAKEAATAPEVKQLLVDTPGIESELEWEQSYKGVAGGVLTVTSELGEPIHNVANRCGLLWKEFDEKYFSIPRDQVELAVRLNKEDIIARLNADFQKPYFGSKRHTETGENVLADLDEMSYADVLSRMIDLMFVEIKDKPQRWLHETFRTRVGKFMTRSEERFRRDAVGDMFDQSELESNPRGAVSAFIAKYPQVVTTLLSVPDCDFFLELCRTGGKPVNFVPVIDAELKTWFKKDSLWYSEDLDAVPGQDAQRVCILQGPVAVRYSTVVDEPVAEILGNIAEGFVEVVKKAGHVAVAIAPKAQQTVDIAGLAVTQSEGSVEVVMPTDESALPSSDEWLAALASLVGDKDWLHALISSTHVVEEKKWLTNPVRQLLVPQVGQKYVVDAASVRVFDNSIAISEPVIEISKKDAAIAVVVNEVRPAVTGLKAGVVALEMAFTYSPELTCPILAEGGGFIDKVKAFYARFWVAVEGKEAESCKAACEQSVMSPFTAEFSITEEDVVAYRAALGLSGEEVGAPADFSTIVSWRPLIQSVFTKEVKGNLLDLVHLKHSYKLLSSRKANNTFLPGDDIVSTSNVGN
;
A
#
# COMPACT_ATOMS: atom_id res chain seq x y z
N MET A 1 -11.04 -11.40 -37.68
CA MET A 1 -9.99 -10.67 -36.92
C MET A 1 -8.86 -10.27 -37.87
N ASP A 2 -8.22 -9.11 -37.67
CA ASP A 2 -7.08 -8.69 -38.51
C ASP A 2 -5.85 -9.58 -38.25
N ALA A 3 -5.45 -10.33 -39.28
CA ALA A 3 -4.24 -11.14 -39.27
C ALA A 3 -3.00 -10.25 -39.11
N GLY A 4 -2.15 -10.52 -38.10
CA GLY A 4 -0.92 -9.75 -37.82
C GLY A 4 -0.99 -8.78 -36.64
N LYS A 5 -2.17 -8.59 -36.03
CA LYS A 5 -2.33 -7.72 -34.85
C LYS A 5 -1.86 -8.37 -33.54
N PHE A 6 -1.97 -9.69 -33.44
CA PHE A 6 -1.63 -10.46 -32.24
C PHE A 6 -0.62 -11.54 -32.57
N THR A 7 0.34 -11.72 -31.66
CA THR A 7 1.28 -12.84 -31.66
C THR A 7 0.86 -13.81 -30.55
N PHE A 8 0.73 -15.10 -30.82
CA PHE A 8 0.17 -16.04 -29.83
C PHE A 8 0.89 -17.39 -29.76
N ILE A 9 0.55 -18.15 -28.72
CA ILE A 9 1.01 -19.52 -28.48
C ILE A 9 -0.23 -20.42 -28.32
N PRO A 10 -0.50 -21.32 -29.26
CA PRO A 10 -1.47 -22.40 -29.06
C PRO A 10 -1.03 -23.35 -27.95
N GLU A 11 -1.91 -23.57 -26.98
CA GLU A 11 -1.71 -24.45 -25.83
C GLU A 11 -2.76 -25.56 -25.85
N PHE A 12 -2.32 -26.80 -25.63
CA PHE A 12 -3.16 -27.99 -25.63
C PHE A 12 -2.97 -28.80 -24.33
N GLY A 13 -4.06 -29.01 -23.60
CA GLY A 13 -4.03 -29.78 -22.34
C GLY A 13 -3.80 -31.30 -22.46
N GLY A 14 -3.68 -31.96 -21.31
CA GLY A 14 -3.43 -33.40 -21.19
C GLY A 14 -4.60 -34.21 -20.63
N GLN A 15 -4.28 -35.40 -20.10
CA GLN A 15 -5.21 -36.31 -19.42
C GLN A 15 -5.73 -35.75 -18.09
N GLY A 16 -6.85 -36.29 -17.61
CA GLY A 16 -7.43 -35.96 -16.30
C GLY A 16 -8.45 -34.82 -16.30
N ILE A 17 -8.91 -34.40 -17.49
CA ILE A 17 -9.93 -33.37 -17.71
C ILE A 17 -11.15 -33.99 -18.40
N SER A 18 -12.36 -33.57 -18.03
CA SER A 18 -13.59 -34.03 -18.67
C SER A 18 -13.77 -33.37 -20.04
N TYR A 19 -13.95 -34.19 -21.08
CA TYR A 19 -14.02 -33.76 -22.48
C TYR A 19 -15.39 -34.01 -23.13
N TRP A 20 -16.15 -34.99 -22.63
CA TRP A 20 -17.30 -35.56 -23.34
C TRP A 20 -18.42 -34.55 -23.61
N THR A 21 -18.85 -33.81 -22.57
CA THR A 21 -19.91 -32.81 -22.71
C THR A 21 -19.54 -31.70 -23.69
N GLU A 22 -18.25 -31.36 -23.78
CA GLU A 22 -17.77 -30.34 -24.69
C GLU A 22 -17.78 -30.82 -26.13
N LEU A 23 -17.33 -32.06 -26.37
CA LEU A 23 -17.45 -32.70 -27.67
C LEU A 23 -18.91 -32.80 -28.15
N GLN A 24 -19.84 -33.18 -27.26
CA GLN A 24 -21.27 -33.21 -27.58
C GLN A 24 -21.79 -31.84 -28.02
N ARG A 25 -21.35 -30.76 -27.37
CA ARG A 25 -21.73 -29.39 -27.74
C ARG A 25 -21.14 -28.98 -29.10
N LEU A 26 -19.87 -29.27 -29.34
CA LEU A 26 -19.22 -29.01 -30.63
C LEU A 26 -19.92 -29.76 -31.76
N TYR A 27 -20.32 -31.01 -31.51
CA TYR A 27 -21.11 -31.81 -32.47
C TYR A 27 -22.46 -31.15 -32.76
N ALA A 28 -23.21 -30.79 -31.71
CA ALA A 28 -24.56 -30.23 -31.84
C ALA A 28 -24.61 -28.79 -32.39
N ALA A 29 -23.49 -28.07 -32.45
CA ALA A 29 -23.46 -26.64 -32.78
C ALA A 29 -23.91 -26.32 -34.22
N SER A 30 -23.48 -27.10 -35.21
CA SER A 30 -23.87 -26.92 -36.62
C SER A 30 -23.64 -28.20 -37.41
N GLU A 31 -24.65 -28.64 -38.17
CA GLU A 31 -24.55 -29.85 -39.00
C GLU A 31 -23.70 -29.64 -40.26
N THR A 32 -23.52 -28.40 -40.71
CA THR A 32 -22.80 -28.08 -41.95
C THR A 32 -21.41 -27.48 -41.71
N SER A 33 -20.90 -27.49 -40.48
CA SER A 33 -19.59 -26.95 -40.15
C SER A 33 -18.46 -27.91 -40.52
N LYS A 34 -17.27 -27.36 -40.81
CA LYS A 34 -16.03 -28.14 -40.93
C LYS A 34 -15.70 -28.84 -39.63
N THR A 35 -15.98 -28.24 -38.48
CA THR A 35 -15.82 -28.89 -37.17
C THR A 35 -16.64 -30.17 -37.09
N ARG A 36 -17.90 -30.15 -37.53
CA ARG A 36 -18.77 -31.33 -37.56
C ARG A 36 -18.23 -32.40 -38.51
N ALA A 37 -17.85 -32.02 -39.73
CA ALA A 37 -17.26 -32.95 -40.70
C ALA A 37 -15.97 -33.61 -40.18
N PHE A 38 -15.16 -32.87 -39.43
CA PHE A 38 -14.00 -33.42 -38.71
C PHE A 38 -14.41 -34.42 -37.64
N ILE A 39 -15.41 -34.11 -36.80
CA ILE A 39 -15.87 -35.04 -35.77
C ILE A 39 -16.43 -36.32 -36.39
N ASP A 40 -17.20 -36.24 -37.49
CA ASP A 40 -17.75 -37.43 -38.16
C ASP A 40 -16.64 -38.30 -38.78
N SER A 41 -15.65 -37.70 -39.46
CA SER A 41 -14.45 -38.40 -39.97
C SER A 41 -13.64 -39.02 -38.81
N ALA A 42 -13.55 -38.23 -37.74
CA ALA A 42 -13.03 -38.49 -36.42
C ALA A 42 -13.48 -39.84 -35.85
N ALA A 43 -14.79 -39.87 -35.67
CA ALA A 43 -15.59 -40.96 -35.15
C ALA A 43 -15.51 -42.20 -36.04
N GLN A 44 -15.59 -42.04 -37.36
CA GLN A 44 -15.50 -43.14 -38.30
C GLN A 44 -14.13 -43.83 -38.24
N ALA A 45 -13.04 -43.06 -38.19
CA ALA A 45 -11.69 -43.61 -38.04
C ALA A 45 -11.51 -44.38 -36.73
N LEU A 46 -12.06 -43.86 -35.61
CA LEU A 46 -12.04 -44.57 -34.33
C LEU A 46 -12.87 -45.85 -34.36
N LEU A 47 -14.04 -45.82 -34.98
CA LEU A 47 -14.89 -47.00 -35.12
C LEU A 47 -14.16 -48.11 -35.90
N GLU A 48 -13.46 -47.77 -36.97
CA GLU A 48 -12.66 -48.72 -37.76
C GLU A 48 -11.53 -49.35 -36.93
N GLU A 49 -10.71 -48.54 -36.25
CA GLU A 49 -9.61 -49.07 -35.44
C GLU A 49 -10.11 -49.90 -34.27
N THR A 50 -11.16 -49.45 -33.58
CA THR A 50 -11.71 -50.15 -32.40
C THR A 50 -12.50 -51.40 -32.76
N SER A 51 -12.94 -51.53 -34.01
CA SER A 51 -13.62 -52.73 -34.53
C SER A 51 -12.65 -53.78 -35.05
N SER A 52 -11.35 -53.47 -35.18
CA SER A 52 -10.33 -54.41 -35.66
C SER A 52 -10.16 -55.63 -34.75
N ASP A 53 -9.77 -56.76 -35.33
CA ASP A 53 -9.50 -57.98 -34.59
C ASP A 53 -8.28 -57.80 -33.66
N GLU A 54 -7.30 -57.00 -34.08
CA GLU A 54 -6.13 -56.64 -33.27
C GLU A 54 -6.52 -55.87 -31.99
N ALA A 55 -7.51 -54.98 -32.07
CA ALA A 55 -7.97 -54.23 -30.90
C ALA A 55 -8.72 -55.17 -29.94
N LYS A 56 -9.66 -55.96 -30.47
CA LYS A 56 -10.48 -56.91 -29.70
C LYS A 56 -9.65 -58.02 -29.04
N ALA A 57 -8.49 -58.36 -29.61
CA ALA A 57 -7.58 -59.35 -29.04
C ALA A 57 -6.84 -58.84 -27.78
N SER A 58 -6.82 -57.53 -27.52
CA SER A 58 -6.16 -56.97 -26.34
C SER A 58 -6.96 -57.23 -25.06
N VAL A 59 -6.27 -57.62 -23.99
CA VAL A 59 -6.88 -57.80 -22.66
C VAL A 59 -7.42 -56.50 -22.07
N ALA A 60 -6.93 -55.36 -22.55
CA ALA A 60 -7.38 -54.03 -22.13
C ALA A 60 -8.59 -53.50 -22.91
N PHE A 61 -9.01 -54.20 -23.97
CA PHE A 61 -10.14 -53.79 -24.79
C PHE A 61 -11.43 -53.78 -23.97
N ALA A 62 -12.09 -52.63 -23.90
CA ALA A 62 -13.29 -52.46 -23.07
C ALA A 62 -14.58 -52.51 -23.90
N ALA A 63 -14.62 -51.80 -25.02
CA ALA A 63 -15.77 -51.74 -25.93
C ALA A 63 -15.33 -51.15 -27.27
N VAL A 64 -16.13 -51.37 -28.32
CA VAL A 64 -16.03 -50.60 -29.57
C VAL A 64 -16.40 -49.14 -29.27
N ILE A 65 -15.68 -48.18 -29.86
CA ILE A 65 -15.92 -46.75 -29.67
C ILE A 65 -16.73 -46.23 -30.87
N ASP A 66 -18.05 -46.30 -30.78
CA ASP A 66 -18.96 -45.74 -31.79
C ASP A 66 -19.39 -44.32 -31.40
N VAL A 67 -18.49 -43.38 -31.62
CA VAL A 67 -18.71 -41.96 -31.26
C VAL A 67 -19.90 -41.38 -32.02
N ASN A 68 -20.12 -41.77 -33.28
CA ASN A 68 -21.24 -41.28 -34.08
C ASN A 68 -22.57 -41.71 -33.47
N GLN A 69 -22.70 -42.99 -33.14
CA GLN A 69 -23.89 -43.49 -32.45
C GLN A 69 -24.10 -42.74 -31.14
N TRP A 70 -23.06 -42.63 -30.31
CA TRP A 70 -23.17 -41.99 -29.00
C TRP A 70 -23.59 -40.53 -29.08
N LEU A 71 -22.99 -39.76 -29.99
CA LEU A 71 -23.30 -38.34 -30.18
C LEU A 71 -24.70 -38.11 -30.78
N GLN A 72 -25.25 -39.06 -31.53
CA GLN A 72 -26.60 -38.98 -32.10
C GLN A 72 -27.70 -39.48 -31.16
N SER A 73 -27.40 -40.49 -30.32
CA SER A 73 -28.40 -41.15 -29.47
C SER A 73 -28.51 -40.59 -28.05
N LEU A 74 -27.48 -39.88 -27.57
CA LEU A 74 -27.41 -39.36 -26.19
C LEU A 74 -27.67 -37.86 -26.15
N GLU A 75 -28.37 -37.40 -25.11
CA GLU A 75 -28.51 -35.97 -24.86
C GLU A 75 -27.19 -35.38 -24.33
N ILE A 76 -27.01 -34.06 -24.51
CA ILE A 76 -25.83 -33.35 -24.01
C ILE A 76 -25.75 -33.48 -22.48
N GLY A 77 -24.66 -34.07 -21.99
CA GLY A 77 -24.45 -34.36 -20.57
C GLY A 77 -24.57 -35.85 -20.24
N ASP A 78 -25.31 -36.62 -21.03
CA ASP A 78 -25.41 -38.07 -20.85
C ASP A 78 -24.13 -38.76 -21.33
N ALA A 79 -23.65 -39.71 -20.54
CA ALA A 79 -22.53 -40.57 -20.89
C ALA A 79 -23.03 -41.97 -21.31
N PRO A 80 -22.32 -42.68 -22.20
CA PRO A 80 -22.66 -44.05 -22.55
C PRO A 80 -22.77 -44.95 -21.32
N ALA A 81 -23.91 -45.64 -21.17
CA ALA A 81 -24.21 -46.43 -19.98
C ALA A 81 -23.16 -47.52 -19.72
N GLY A 82 -22.70 -47.62 -18.47
CA GLY A 82 -21.74 -48.64 -18.05
C GLY A 82 -20.29 -48.40 -18.48
N LEU A 83 -20.01 -47.35 -19.25
CA LEU A 83 -18.65 -46.99 -19.66
C LEU A 83 -18.03 -45.96 -18.73
N LYS A 84 -16.72 -46.13 -18.50
CA LYS A 84 -15.89 -45.20 -17.73
C LYS A 84 -15.00 -44.44 -18.69
N LEU A 85 -15.47 -43.27 -19.12
CA LEU A 85 -14.81 -42.44 -20.15
C LEU A 85 -13.45 -41.86 -19.70
N ASP A 86 -13.14 -41.91 -18.41
CA ASP A 86 -11.84 -41.57 -17.83
C ASP A 86 -10.78 -42.68 -18.02
N ARG A 87 -11.17 -43.87 -18.51
CA ARG A 87 -10.18 -44.88 -18.90
C ARG A 87 -9.41 -44.44 -20.13
N VAL A 88 -8.10 -44.62 -20.12
CA VAL A 88 -7.17 -44.15 -21.17
C VAL A 88 -7.49 -44.70 -22.56
N PHE A 89 -8.11 -45.89 -22.63
CA PHE A 89 -8.65 -46.47 -23.87
C PHE A 89 -9.68 -45.55 -24.55
N PHE A 90 -10.55 -44.90 -23.77
CA PHE A 90 -11.51 -43.92 -24.29
C PHE A 90 -10.91 -42.50 -24.30
N SER A 91 -10.28 -42.08 -23.19
CA SER A 91 -9.90 -40.68 -23.02
C SER A 91 -8.76 -40.23 -23.91
N ALA A 92 -7.77 -41.08 -24.21
CA ALA A 92 -6.60 -40.68 -25.00
C ALA A 92 -6.96 -40.16 -26.40
N PRO A 93 -7.69 -40.92 -27.24
CA PRO A 93 -8.15 -40.39 -28.52
C PRO A 93 -9.20 -39.29 -28.35
N MET A 94 -10.18 -39.45 -27.47
CA MET A 94 -11.32 -38.52 -27.39
C MET A 94 -10.93 -37.11 -26.90
N LEU A 95 -9.90 -37.00 -26.04
CA LEU A 95 -9.33 -35.72 -25.65
C LEU A 95 -8.68 -35.00 -26.84
N MET A 96 -7.87 -35.71 -27.63
CA MET A 96 -7.26 -35.14 -28.83
C MET A 96 -8.32 -34.72 -29.86
N LEU A 97 -9.34 -35.56 -30.07
CA LEU A 97 -10.49 -35.25 -30.91
C LEU A 97 -11.14 -33.92 -30.47
N THR A 98 -11.39 -33.77 -29.18
CA THR A 98 -12.04 -32.56 -28.62
C THR A 98 -11.15 -31.32 -28.79
N GLN A 99 -9.84 -31.45 -28.58
CA GLN A 99 -8.87 -30.36 -28.77
C GLN A 99 -8.81 -29.87 -30.22
N CYS A 100 -8.71 -30.81 -31.16
CA CYS A 100 -8.68 -30.49 -32.58
C CYS A 100 -10.01 -29.89 -33.05
N ALA A 101 -11.13 -30.40 -32.53
CA ALA A 101 -12.46 -29.84 -32.81
C ALA A 101 -12.61 -28.42 -32.23
N ASN A 102 -12.11 -28.15 -31.03
CA ASN A 102 -12.08 -26.80 -30.46
C ASN A 102 -11.27 -25.82 -31.33
N TYR A 103 -10.11 -26.25 -31.83
CA TYR A 103 -9.30 -25.43 -32.73
C TYR A 103 -10.02 -25.14 -34.06
N LEU A 104 -10.62 -26.15 -34.69
CA LEU A 104 -11.39 -25.95 -35.93
C LEU A 104 -12.60 -25.03 -35.70
N ASN A 105 -13.31 -25.21 -34.59
CA ASN A 105 -14.42 -24.34 -34.21
C ASN A 105 -13.95 -22.90 -33.97
N PHE A 106 -12.76 -22.71 -33.40
CA PHE A 106 -12.14 -21.40 -33.25
C PHE A 106 -11.88 -20.75 -34.61
N LEU A 107 -11.33 -21.47 -35.59
CA LEU A 107 -11.13 -20.94 -36.95
C LEU A 107 -12.45 -20.47 -37.57
N GLU A 108 -13.51 -21.28 -37.43
CA GLU A 108 -14.85 -20.96 -37.94
C GLU A 108 -15.47 -19.75 -37.25
N THR A 109 -15.41 -19.72 -35.91
CA THR A 109 -15.99 -18.64 -35.09
C THR A 109 -15.31 -17.30 -35.37
N THR A 110 -14.00 -17.33 -35.62
CA THR A 110 -13.19 -16.11 -35.77
C THR A 110 -13.00 -15.67 -37.24
N GLY A 111 -13.31 -16.56 -38.18
CA GLY A 111 -13.08 -16.37 -39.62
C GLY A 111 -11.60 -16.36 -40.01
N VAL A 112 -10.70 -16.85 -39.16
CA VAL A 112 -9.26 -16.87 -39.40
C VAL A 112 -8.86 -18.18 -40.07
N SER A 113 -7.92 -18.13 -41.01
CA SER A 113 -7.39 -19.33 -41.67
C SER A 113 -6.28 -19.99 -40.87
N HIS A 114 -6.04 -21.28 -41.09
CA HIS A 114 -4.95 -22.01 -40.43
C HIS A 114 -3.57 -21.42 -40.75
N GLU A 115 -3.34 -21.03 -42.01
CA GLU A 115 -2.11 -20.40 -42.50
C GLU A 115 -1.82 -19.11 -41.73
N SER A 116 -2.86 -18.30 -41.53
CA SER A 116 -2.78 -17.09 -40.74
C SER A 116 -2.50 -17.39 -39.27
N MET A 117 -3.04 -18.50 -38.74
CA MET A 117 -2.75 -18.92 -37.37
C MET A 117 -1.28 -19.28 -37.18
N VAL A 118 -0.75 -20.14 -38.05
CA VAL A 118 0.67 -20.57 -38.01
C VAL A 118 1.61 -19.38 -38.20
N LYS A 119 1.31 -18.46 -39.13
CA LYS A 119 2.14 -17.27 -39.39
C LYS A 119 2.29 -16.35 -38.18
N ASN A 120 1.26 -16.26 -37.33
CA ASN A 120 1.23 -15.39 -36.15
C ASN A 120 1.57 -16.14 -34.84
N ALA A 121 1.75 -17.46 -34.90
CA ALA A 121 2.19 -18.26 -33.77
C ALA A 121 3.72 -18.23 -33.65
N THR A 122 4.24 -18.00 -32.45
CA THR A 122 5.70 -18.06 -32.22
C THR A 122 6.18 -19.48 -31.90
N THR A 123 5.32 -20.27 -31.26
CA THR A 123 5.52 -21.68 -30.94
C THR A 123 4.14 -22.30 -30.66
N ALA A 124 4.04 -23.62 -30.69
CA ALA A 124 2.92 -24.36 -30.10
C ALA A 124 3.42 -25.25 -28.95
N VAL A 125 2.60 -25.45 -27.92
CA VAL A 125 2.94 -26.25 -26.75
C VAL A 125 1.79 -27.16 -26.36
N GLY A 126 2.12 -28.30 -25.76
CA GLY A 126 1.11 -29.23 -25.28
C GLY A 126 1.58 -29.99 -24.06
N HIS A 127 0.72 -30.07 -23.05
CA HIS A 127 1.01 -30.74 -21.79
C HIS A 127 0.69 -32.23 -21.88
N SER A 128 1.62 -33.10 -21.47
CA SER A 128 1.46 -34.55 -21.57
C SER A 128 1.08 -34.95 -23.00
N GLN A 129 -0.05 -35.61 -23.22
CA GLN A 129 -0.51 -35.98 -24.57
C GLN A 129 -0.92 -34.81 -25.47
N GLY A 130 -1.19 -33.62 -24.92
CA GLY A 130 -1.55 -32.44 -25.72
C GLY A 130 -0.48 -32.05 -26.73
N ILE A 131 0.76 -32.48 -26.51
CA ILE A 131 1.88 -32.32 -27.44
C ILE A 131 1.58 -32.90 -28.83
N ALA A 132 0.75 -33.95 -28.92
CA ALA A 132 0.30 -34.51 -30.20
C ALA A 132 -0.53 -33.49 -31.00
N SER A 133 -1.47 -32.80 -30.35
CA SER A 133 -2.28 -31.74 -30.97
C SER A 133 -1.44 -30.54 -31.37
N ALA A 134 -0.45 -30.16 -30.55
CA ALA A 134 0.50 -29.08 -30.87
C ALA A 134 1.35 -29.42 -32.11
N VAL A 135 1.78 -30.68 -32.24
CA VAL A 135 2.50 -31.17 -33.41
C VAL A 135 1.62 -31.14 -34.66
N VAL A 136 0.37 -31.60 -34.58
CA VAL A 136 -0.58 -31.53 -35.71
C VAL A 136 -0.82 -30.09 -36.14
N PHE A 137 -1.00 -29.17 -35.18
CA PHE A 137 -1.13 -27.73 -35.46
C PHE A 137 0.08 -27.20 -36.23
N SER A 138 1.30 -27.54 -35.83
CA SER A 138 2.51 -27.03 -36.48
C SER A 138 2.79 -27.70 -37.84
N ALA A 139 2.42 -28.97 -38.00
CA ALA A 139 2.67 -29.72 -39.23
C ALA A 139 1.76 -29.28 -40.39
N ALA A 140 0.47 -29.04 -40.12
CA ALA A 140 -0.52 -28.73 -41.14
C ALA A 140 -0.31 -27.37 -41.79
N LYS A 141 -0.43 -27.25 -43.12
CA LYS A 141 -0.38 -25.96 -43.82
C LYS A 141 -1.75 -25.33 -43.96
N THR A 142 -2.77 -26.15 -44.11
CA THR A 142 -4.15 -25.71 -44.33
C THR A 142 -5.08 -26.33 -43.29
N ALA A 143 -6.29 -25.79 -43.15
CA ALA A 143 -7.30 -26.38 -42.26
C ALA A 143 -7.71 -27.80 -42.68
N ASP A 144 -7.69 -28.10 -43.98
CA ASP A 144 -8.05 -29.42 -44.50
C ASP A 144 -6.90 -30.42 -44.26
N GLU A 145 -5.63 -30.00 -44.38
CA GLU A 145 -4.47 -30.82 -43.98
C GLU A 145 -4.45 -31.06 -42.46
N PHE A 146 -4.85 -30.05 -41.66
CA PHE A 146 -5.01 -30.21 -40.21
C PHE A 146 -6.05 -31.28 -39.88
N HIS A 147 -7.20 -31.29 -40.57
CA HIS A 147 -8.23 -32.31 -40.43
C HIS A 147 -7.66 -33.71 -40.72
N GLU A 148 -7.00 -33.90 -41.85
CA GLU A 148 -6.43 -35.20 -42.27
C GLU A 148 -5.36 -35.71 -41.30
N LEU A 149 -4.43 -34.84 -40.90
CA LEU A 149 -3.39 -35.16 -39.93
C LEU A 149 -3.97 -35.46 -38.55
N ALA A 150 -4.95 -34.69 -38.10
CA ALA A 150 -5.64 -34.93 -36.82
C ALA A 150 -6.33 -36.30 -36.79
N VAL A 151 -7.02 -36.70 -37.87
CA VAL A 151 -7.62 -38.04 -37.99
C VAL A 151 -6.56 -39.14 -37.91
N SER A 152 -5.41 -38.96 -38.56
CA SER A 152 -4.31 -39.93 -38.56
C SER A 152 -3.66 -40.06 -37.19
N PHE A 153 -3.39 -38.94 -36.52
CA PHE A 153 -2.88 -38.94 -35.15
C PHE A 153 -3.89 -39.50 -34.15
N LEU A 154 -5.19 -39.32 -34.38
CA LEU A 154 -6.23 -39.91 -33.54
C LEU A 154 -6.18 -41.44 -33.54
N ARG A 155 -5.95 -42.07 -34.70
CA ARG A 155 -5.72 -43.52 -34.80
C ARG A 155 -4.51 -43.94 -33.97
N TYR A 156 -3.40 -43.20 -34.07
CA TYR A 156 -2.22 -43.42 -33.24
C TYR A 156 -2.53 -43.29 -31.74
N MET A 157 -3.25 -42.24 -31.32
CA MET A 157 -3.59 -41.99 -29.92
C MET A 157 -4.49 -43.07 -29.32
N PHE A 158 -5.39 -43.64 -30.13
CA PHE A 158 -6.17 -44.82 -29.73
C PHE A 158 -5.25 -46.00 -29.38
N TRP A 159 -4.32 -46.36 -30.28
CA TRP A 159 -3.40 -47.48 -30.06
C TRP A 159 -2.46 -47.22 -28.89
N GLN A 160 -1.95 -46.00 -28.73
CA GLN A 160 -1.14 -45.63 -27.58
C GLN A 160 -1.91 -45.81 -26.26
N GLY A 161 -3.16 -45.34 -26.21
CA GLY A 161 -4.04 -45.52 -25.05
C GLY A 161 -4.31 -47.00 -24.74
N LEU A 162 -4.64 -47.80 -25.76
CA LEU A 162 -4.89 -49.23 -25.61
C LEU A 162 -3.65 -50.00 -25.13
N ARG A 163 -2.49 -49.78 -25.74
CA ARG A 163 -1.24 -50.47 -25.36
C ARG A 163 -0.72 -50.05 -24.00
N ALA A 164 -0.85 -48.77 -23.64
CA ALA A 164 -0.55 -48.31 -22.29
C ALA A 164 -1.45 -48.99 -21.23
N GLN A 165 -2.75 -49.09 -21.52
CA GLN A 165 -3.70 -49.76 -20.64
C GLN A 165 -3.41 -51.27 -20.52
N GLU A 166 -3.09 -51.92 -21.64
CA GLU A 166 -2.74 -53.34 -21.73
C GLU A 166 -1.51 -53.65 -20.89
N THR A 167 -0.40 -52.96 -21.14
CA THR A 167 0.86 -53.14 -20.39
C THR A 167 0.65 -52.91 -18.90
N TYR A 168 -0.13 -51.89 -18.51
CA TYR A 168 -0.39 -51.66 -17.09
C TYR A 168 -1.27 -52.75 -16.44
N GLN A 169 -2.26 -53.28 -17.14
CA GLN A 169 -3.09 -54.39 -16.63
C GLN A 169 -2.29 -55.69 -16.49
N GLU A 170 -1.38 -55.96 -17.44
CA GLU A 170 -0.44 -57.08 -17.38
C GLU A 170 0.44 -56.95 -16.13
N LEU A 171 1.03 -55.77 -15.89
CA LEU A 171 1.84 -55.49 -14.70
C LEU A 171 1.05 -55.62 -13.40
N MET A 172 -0.18 -55.11 -13.34
CA MET A 172 -1.04 -55.22 -12.15
C MET A 172 -1.39 -56.68 -11.83
N THR A 173 -1.60 -57.51 -12.85
CA THR A 173 -1.82 -58.96 -12.68
C THR A 173 -0.57 -59.65 -12.11
N GLN A 174 0.63 -59.28 -12.59
CA GLN A 174 1.91 -59.80 -12.09
C GLN A 174 2.22 -59.34 -10.66
N TYR A 175 1.82 -58.13 -10.29
CA TYR A 175 2.09 -57.52 -8.98
C TYR A 175 1.33 -58.18 -7.79
N LYS A 176 0.37 -59.09 -8.05
CA LYS A 176 -0.34 -59.92 -7.05
C LYS A 176 -0.71 -59.20 -5.75
N GLN A 177 -1.56 -58.18 -5.81
CA GLN A 177 -2.26 -57.70 -4.61
C GLN A 177 -3.41 -58.66 -4.24
N ASP A 178 -3.63 -58.87 -2.94
CA ASP A 178 -4.71 -59.68 -2.34
C ASP A 178 -6.12 -59.14 -2.68
N GLY A 179 -6.51 -59.05 -3.96
CA GLY A 179 -7.87 -58.75 -4.44
C GLY A 179 -8.54 -57.44 -3.98
N LYS A 180 -7.93 -56.68 -3.06
CA LYS A 180 -8.50 -55.46 -2.48
C LYS A 180 -8.21 -54.30 -3.41
N LYS A 181 -9.17 -54.00 -4.30
CA LYS A 181 -9.25 -52.69 -4.95
C LYS A 181 -9.28 -51.63 -3.85
N ILE A 182 -8.20 -50.84 -3.74
CA ILE A 182 -8.20 -49.65 -2.88
C ILE A 182 -9.13 -48.65 -3.55
N LYS A 183 -10.27 -48.42 -2.89
CA LYS A 183 -11.30 -47.51 -3.38
C LYS A 183 -10.68 -46.13 -3.59
N ASP A 184 -10.96 -45.52 -4.74
CA ASP A 184 -10.57 -44.15 -5.09
C ASP A 184 -9.05 -43.90 -5.26
N ALA A 185 -8.23 -44.96 -5.43
CA ALA A 185 -6.80 -44.85 -5.74
C ALA A 185 -6.51 -45.15 -7.23
N GLY A 186 -5.90 -44.19 -7.92
CA GLY A 186 -5.46 -44.29 -9.31
C GLY A 186 -3.95 -44.57 -9.46
N PRO A 187 -3.45 -44.68 -10.69
CA PRO A 187 -2.05 -44.93 -11.02
C PRO A 187 -1.16 -43.67 -10.94
N MET A 188 -1.74 -42.51 -10.59
CA MET A 188 -1.04 -41.22 -10.51
C MET A 188 -1.58 -40.37 -9.36
N LEU A 189 -0.68 -39.93 -8.47
CA LEU A 189 -0.95 -39.08 -7.32
C LEU A 189 -0.44 -37.66 -7.60
N ALA A 190 -1.33 -36.67 -7.56
CA ALA A 190 -0.95 -35.26 -7.57
C ALA A 190 -0.57 -34.80 -6.16
N VAL A 191 0.58 -34.14 -6.06
CA VAL A 191 1.17 -33.57 -4.84
C VAL A 191 1.25 -32.06 -5.01
N ARG A 192 0.53 -31.30 -4.19
CA ARG A 192 0.51 -29.83 -4.22
C ARG A 192 1.00 -29.27 -2.89
N GLY A 193 1.84 -28.24 -2.93
CA GLY A 193 2.38 -27.54 -1.76
C GLY A 193 3.68 -28.14 -1.18
N LEU A 194 4.36 -29.03 -1.91
CA LEU A 194 5.66 -29.59 -1.49
C LEU A 194 6.72 -29.38 -2.57
N ALA A 195 7.89 -28.91 -2.15
CA ALA A 195 9.06 -28.82 -3.02
C ALA A 195 9.54 -30.20 -3.51
N LYS A 196 10.15 -30.22 -4.70
CA LYS A 196 10.64 -31.41 -5.42
C LYS A 196 11.46 -32.35 -4.55
N GLN A 197 12.37 -31.78 -3.76
CA GLN A 197 13.30 -32.53 -2.92
C GLN A 197 12.56 -33.37 -1.87
N HIS A 198 11.49 -32.84 -1.27
CA HIS A 198 10.67 -33.58 -0.30
C HIS A 198 9.92 -34.74 -0.95
N VAL A 199 9.34 -34.50 -2.14
CA VAL A 199 8.60 -35.54 -2.89
C VAL A 199 9.54 -36.66 -3.33
N VAL A 200 10.70 -36.33 -3.92
CA VAL A 200 11.70 -37.33 -4.36
C VAL A 200 12.20 -38.14 -3.18
N LYS A 201 12.53 -37.51 -2.05
CA LYS A 201 12.96 -38.20 -0.83
C LYS A 201 11.87 -39.15 -0.30
N ALA A 202 10.61 -38.73 -0.30
CA ALA A 202 9.49 -39.58 0.12
C ALA A 202 9.30 -40.78 -0.82
N VAL A 203 9.45 -40.58 -2.13
CA VAL A 203 9.41 -41.65 -3.15
C VAL A 203 10.53 -42.67 -2.91
N GLU A 204 11.76 -42.23 -2.66
CA GLU A 204 12.89 -43.11 -2.35
C GLU A 204 12.65 -43.94 -1.08
N VAL A 205 12.14 -43.30 -0.01
CA VAL A 205 11.80 -43.99 1.24
C VAL A 205 10.69 -45.01 1.02
N ALA A 206 9.65 -44.66 0.27
CA ALA A 206 8.53 -45.55 -0.04
C ALA A 206 8.99 -46.77 -0.87
N ARG A 207 9.82 -46.56 -1.90
CA ARG A 207 10.44 -47.65 -2.69
C ARG A 207 11.26 -48.60 -1.81
N ARG A 208 12.10 -48.08 -0.91
CA ARG A 208 12.90 -48.90 0.01
C ARG A 208 12.03 -49.74 0.96
N ARG A 209 10.93 -49.16 1.47
CA ARG A 209 10.01 -49.85 2.39
C ARG A 209 9.19 -50.95 1.71
N THR A 210 8.71 -50.68 0.51
CA THR A 210 7.86 -51.60 -0.26
C THR A 210 8.67 -52.63 -1.06
N LYS A 211 9.97 -52.37 -1.26
CA LYS A 211 10.88 -53.16 -2.11
C LYS A 211 10.40 -53.27 -3.55
N THR A 212 9.59 -52.31 -4.00
CA THR A 212 9.06 -52.25 -5.36
C THR A 212 9.58 -50.98 -6.05
N PRO A 213 10.10 -51.09 -7.29
CA PRO A 213 10.67 -49.94 -7.99
C PRO A 213 9.63 -49.08 -8.74
N ASP A 214 8.33 -49.23 -8.45
CA ASP A 214 7.22 -48.75 -9.28
C ASP A 214 6.88 -47.26 -9.14
N LEU A 215 7.27 -46.59 -8.06
CA LEU A 215 6.94 -45.18 -7.87
C LEU A 215 7.84 -44.29 -8.70
N HIS A 216 7.35 -43.44 -9.60
CA HIS A 216 8.18 -42.52 -10.39
C HIS A 216 7.66 -41.09 -10.31
N LEU A 217 8.54 -40.11 -10.16
CA LEU A 217 8.18 -38.72 -10.44
C LEU A 217 7.88 -38.63 -11.94
N SER A 218 6.70 -38.15 -12.28
CA SER A 218 6.14 -38.22 -13.64
C SER A 218 5.91 -36.84 -14.24
N LEU A 219 5.40 -35.89 -13.45
CA LEU A 219 5.17 -34.51 -13.87
C LEU A 219 5.74 -33.54 -12.84
N ILE A 220 6.38 -32.47 -13.32
CA ILE A 220 6.72 -31.25 -12.59
C ILE A 220 5.92 -30.13 -13.25
N ASN A 221 4.72 -29.87 -12.71
CA ASN A 221 3.80 -28.87 -13.26
C ASN A 221 4.13 -27.46 -12.76
N ALA A 222 4.60 -27.34 -11.51
CA ALA A 222 5.09 -26.12 -10.90
C ALA A 222 6.15 -26.47 -9.82
N PRO A 223 6.89 -25.50 -9.27
CA PRO A 223 7.90 -25.74 -8.23
C PRO A 223 7.40 -26.53 -7.00
N ASP A 224 6.11 -26.43 -6.69
CA ASP A 224 5.43 -27.10 -5.58
C ASP A 224 4.25 -27.99 -6.03
N MET A 225 4.08 -28.23 -7.34
CA MET A 225 3.03 -29.05 -7.91
C MET A 225 3.61 -30.14 -8.82
N MET A 226 3.51 -31.39 -8.36
CA MET A 226 4.12 -32.54 -9.00
C MET A 226 3.19 -33.74 -9.01
N ASN A 227 3.47 -34.70 -9.90
CA ASN A 227 2.76 -35.96 -9.93
C ASN A 227 3.71 -37.14 -9.80
N VAL A 228 3.30 -38.12 -9.00
CA VAL A 228 4.00 -39.40 -8.85
C VAL A 228 3.13 -40.52 -9.41
N THR A 229 3.68 -41.34 -10.30
CA THR A 229 3.04 -42.54 -10.82
C THR A 229 3.51 -43.79 -10.10
N GLY A 230 2.71 -44.85 -10.14
CA GLY A 230 3.06 -46.16 -9.58
C GLY A 230 1.84 -47.06 -9.41
N PHE A 231 1.99 -48.12 -8.63
CA PHE A 231 0.86 -49.00 -8.30
C PHE A 231 -0.01 -48.36 -7.21
N PRO A 232 -1.35 -48.57 -7.24
CA PRO A 232 -2.26 -47.87 -6.32
C PRO A 232 -1.95 -48.09 -4.83
N ALA A 233 -1.48 -49.28 -4.44
CA ALA A 233 -1.10 -49.52 -3.03
C ALA A 233 0.16 -48.77 -2.63
N THR A 234 1.20 -48.79 -3.47
CA THR A 234 2.44 -48.07 -3.20
C THR A 234 2.19 -46.56 -3.14
N LEU A 235 1.36 -46.02 -4.05
CA LEU A 235 0.96 -44.62 -4.03
C LEU A 235 0.10 -44.26 -2.81
N THR A 236 -0.74 -45.17 -2.33
CA THR A 236 -1.52 -44.94 -1.09
C THR A 236 -0.60 -44.83 0.13
N LEU A 237 0.44 -45.67 0.21
CA LEU A 237 1.46 -45.57 1.27
C LEU A 237 2.28 -44.28 1.15
N LEU A 238 2.65 -43.90 -0.08
CA LEU A 238 3.32 -42.62 -0.33
C LEU A 238 2.45 -41.45 0.10
N LYS A 239 1.14 -41.47 -0.25
CA LYS A 239 0.18 -40.44 0.16
C LYS A 239 0.17 -40.29 1.68
N GLN A 240 0.04 -41.38 2.43
CA GLN A 240 0.07 -41.36 3.89
C GLN A 240 1.39 -40.79 4.46
N ALA A 241 2.53 -41.12 3.83
CA ALA A 241 3.82 -40.57 4.25
C ALA A 241 3.93 -39.06 3.99
N LEU A 242 3.42 -38.60 2.84
CA LEU A 242 3.39 -37.18 2.48
C LEU A 242 2.40 -36.37 3.33
N GLU A 243 1.25 -36.96 3.71
CA GLU A 243 0.27 -36.34 4.63
C GLU A 243 0.93 -35.91 5.95
N GLY A 244 1.89 -36.69 6.47
CA GLY A 244 2.62 -36.36 7.69
C GLY A 244 3.56 -35.16 7.59
N LEU A 245 3.89 -34.71 6.37
CA LEU A 245 4.74 -33.54 6.13
C LEU A 245 3.94 -32.23 6.17
N PHE A 246 2.64 -32.26 5.87
CA PHE A 246 1.81 -31.07 5.87
C PHE A 246 1.44 -30.61 7.29
N ALA A 247 1.18 -29.31 7.42
CA ALA A 247 0.43 -28.77 8.54
C ALA A 247 -0.98 -29.38 8.55
N LYS A 248 -1.58 -29.48 9.75
CA LYS A 248 -3.01 -29.80 9.83
C LYS A 248 -3.82 -28.67 9.18
N PRO A 249 -4.96 -28.95 8.51
CA PRO A 249 -5.73 -27.93 7.81
C PRO A 249 -6.17 -26.72 8.64
N ASP A 250 -6.32 -26.91 9.95
CA ASP A 250 -6.74 -25.92 10.95
C ASP A 250 -5.58 -25.31 11.76
N ALA A 251 -4.33 -25.69 11.47
CA ALA A 251 -3.18 -25.21 12.21
C ALA A 251 -2.86 -23.74 11.86
N ASN A 252 -2.99 -22.84 12.84
CA ASN A 252 -2.51 -21.47 12.71
C ASN A 252 -0.99 -21.42 12.95
N GLN A 253 -0.21 -21.14 11.89
CA GLN A 253 1.25 -21.05 11.93
C GLN A 253 1.78 -19.60 11.90
N THR A 254 0.91 -18.59 12.01
CA THR A 254 1.31 -17.16 11.91
C THR A 254 2.24 -16.69 13.02
N ARG A 255 2.27 -17.38 14.17
CA ARG A 255 3.19 -17.12 15.30
C ARG A 255 4.38 -18.08 15.36
N VAL A 256 4.58 -18.90 14.33
CA VAL A 256 5.74 -19.77 14.17
C VAL A 256 6.69 -19.10 13.16
N PRO A 257 8.00 -18.98 13.46
CA PRO A 257 8.99 -18.47 12.51
C PRO A 257 8.89 -19.18 11.16
N HIS A 258 9.01 -18.45 10.06
CA HIS A 258 8.71 -18.95 8.71
C HIS A 258 9.48 -20.25 8.38
N SER A 259 10.77 -20.32 8.71
CA SER A 259 11.61 -21.50 8.43
C SER A 259 11.19 -22.77 9.19
N GLU A 260 10.45 -22.64 10.30
CA GLU A 260 10.00 -23.76 11.13
C GLU A 260 8.56 -24.20 10.81
N ARG A 261 7.87 -23.51 9.90
CA ARG A 261 6.50 -23.84 9.51
C ARG A 261 6.45 -25.14 8.71
N LYS A 262 5.41 -25.93 8.94
CA LYS A 262 5.07 -27.03 8.04
C LYS A 262 4.40 -26.49 6.78
N PRO A 263 4.71 -27.06 5.60
CA PRO A 263 4.05 -26.69 4.36
C PRO A 263 2.55 -26.95 4.43
N THR A 264 1.77 -26.19 3.68
CA THR A 264 0.34 -26.40 3.47
C THR A 264 0.08 -26.87 2.04
N GLY A 265 -0.82 -27.83 1.84
CA GLY A 265 -1.04 -28.39 0.52
C GLY A 265 -2.11 -29.47 0.47
N SER A 266 -2.15 -30.20 -0.64
CA SER A 266 -3.15 -31.25 -0.86
C SER A 266 -2.59 -32.41 -1.68
N LEU A 267 -3.17 -33.59 -1.46
CA LEU A 267 -2.84 -34.80 -2.18
C LEU A 267 -4.11 -35.41 -2.77
N SER A 268 -4.12 -35.68 -4.07
CA SER A 268 -5.29 -36.23 -4.76
C SER A 268 -4.88 -37.16 -5.89
N PHE A 269 -5.55 -38.30 -6.03
CA PHE A 269 -5.40 -39.14 -7.22
C PHE A 269 -6.05 -38.47 -8.42
N LEU A 270 -5.40 -38.55 -9.59
CA LEU A 270 -5.98 -38.07 -10.83
C LEU A 270 -6.90 -39.14 -11.46
N PRO A 271 -7.95 -38.73 -12.20
CA PRO A 271 -8.91 -39.65 -12.83
C PRO A 271 -8.35 -40.18 -14.17
N LEU A 272 -7.41 -41.12 -14.10
CA LEU A 272 -6.91 -41.87 -15.25
C LEU A 272 -6.60 -43.32 -14.87
N SER A 273 -6.56 -44.22 -15.86
CA SER A 273 -6.47 -45.68 -15.64
C SER A 273 -5.13 -46.33 -16.01
N ALA A 274 -4.15 -45.57 -16.51
CA ALA A 274 -2.77 -46.02 -16.74
C ALA A 274 -1.75 -44.97 -16.27
N PRO A 275 -0.54 -45.36 -15.83
CA PRO A 275 0.48 -44.41 -15.37
C PRO A 275 1.29 -43.88 -16.56
N PHE A 276 1.03 -42.68 -17.06
CA PHE A 276 1.87 -42.07 -18.10
C PHE A 276 3.19 -41.51 -17.53
N HIS A 277 4.16 -41.22 -18.40
CA HIS A 277 5.46 -40.62 -18.03
C HIS A 277 6.23 -41.47 -17.02
N THR A 278 6.37 -42.77 -17.32
CA THR A 278 7.01 -43.73 -16.43
C THR A 278 7.69 -44.88 -17.18
N PRO A 279 8.82 -45.39 -16.66
CA PRO A 279 9.41 -46.64 -17.12
C PRO A 279 8.49 -47.87 -17.04
N LEU A 280 7.40 -47.83 -16.25
CA LEU A 280 6.41 -48.93 -16.21
C LEU A 280 5.77 -49.20 -17.58
N LEU A 281 5.78 -48.24 -18.50
CA LEU A 281 5.20 -48.40 -19.84
C LEU A 281 6.24 -48.74 -20.92
N ASN A 282 7.47 -49.11 -20.56
CA ASN A 282 8.51 -49.50 -21.53
C ASN A 282 8.04 -50.58 -22.51
N ASP A 283 7.33 -51.59 -22.03
CA ASP A 283 6.83 -52.70 -22.86
C ASP A 283 5.67 -52.28 -23.78
N ALA A 284 5.06 -51.11 -23.56
CA ALA A 284 4.06 -50.56 -24.46
C ALA A 284 4.71 -49.95 -25.71
N LYS A 285 5.89 -49.30 -25.60
CA LYS A 285 6.57 -48.63 -26.72
C LYS A 285 6.69 -49.50 -27.98
N PRO A 286 7.27 -50.72 -27.95
CA PRO A 286 7.41 -51.53 -29.16
C PRO A 286 6.06 -51.97 -29.74
N LYS A 287 5.03 -52.18 -28.90
CA LYS A 287 3.67 -52.49 -29.36
C LYS A 287 3.07 -51.29 -30.11
N VAL A 288 3.20 -50.09 -29.54
CA VAL A 288 2.74 -48.83 -30.17
C VAL A 288 3.48 -48.55 -31.47
N MET A 289 4.80 -48.74 -31.54
CA MET A 289 5.57 -48.56 -32.78
C MET A 289 5.10 -49.51 -33.90
N LYS A 290 4.76 -50.76 -33.57
CA LYS A 290 4.18 -51.70 -34.53
C LYS A 290 2.80 -51.24 -35.02
N ASP A 291 1.97 -50.72 -34.11
CA ASP A 291 0.67 -50.16 -34.46
C ASP A 291 0.80 -48.90 -35.32
N VAL A 292 1.74 -48.00 -35.03
CA VAL A 292 2.07 -46.81 -35.84
C VAL A 292 2.45 -47.19 -37.27
N GLN A 293 3.27 -48.23 -37.45
CA GLN A 293 3.61 -48.76 -38.78
C GLN A 293 2.37 -49.31 -39.50
N ARG A 294 1.47 -49.99 -38.78
CA ARG A 294 0.21 -50.53 -39.34
C ARG A 294 -0.75 -49.42 -39.78
N VAL A 295 -0.93 -48.38 -38.96
CA VAL A 295 -1.79 -47.23 -39.28
C VAL A 295 -1.10 -46.19 -40.17
N LYS A 296 0.17 -46.41 -40.54
CA LYS A 296 0.98 -45.60 -41.47
C LYS A 296 1.11 -44.13 -41.07
N VAL A 297 1.26 -43.86 -39.78
CA VAL A 297 1.49 -42.51 -39.26
C VAL A 297 3.00 -42.25 -39.22
N ALA A 298 3.46 -41.20 -39.89
CA ALA A 298 4.85 -40.78 -39.90
C ALA A 298 4.96 -39.26 -40.02
N LEU A 299 5.89 -38.66 -39.27
CA LEU A 299 6.13 -37.22 -39.31
C LEU A 299 7.59 -36.91 -38.95
N GLN A 300 8.25 -36.08 -39.77
CA GLN A 300 9.60 -35.61 -39.53
C GLN A 300 9.61 -34.18 -38.99
N GLY A 301 10.58 -33.84 -38.15
CA GLY A 301 10.67 -32.52 -37.50
C GLY A 301 10.69 -31.37 -38.49
N LYS A 302 11.37 -31.53 -39.63
CA LYS A 302 11.43 -30.53 -40.71
C LYS A 302 10.08 -30.18 -41.36
N GLN A 303 9.04 -30.98 -41.10
CA GLN A 303 7.67 -30.70 -41.59
C GLN A 303 6.91 -29.75 -40.65
N LEU A 304 7.37 -29.57 -39.41
CA LEU A 304 6.77 -28.62 -38.47
C LEU A 304 7.11 -27.19 -38.88
N GLN A 305 6.08 -26.36 -39.09
CA GLN A 305 6.24 -24.98 -39.58
C GLN A 305 6.69 -24.01 -38.51
N ILE A 306 6.33 -24.26 -37.25
CA ILE A 306 6.76 -23.49 -36.09
C ILE A 306 7.39 -24.42 -35.04
N PRO A 307 8.21 -23.88 -34.12
CA PRO A 307 8.74 -24.65 -33.02
C PRO A 307 7.63 -25.32 -32.21
N VAL A 308 7.88 -26.57 -31.83
CA VAL A 308 7.11 -27.29 -30.81
C VAL A 308 8.15 -27.85 -29.86
N TYR A 309 8.04 -27.51 -28.57
CA TYR A 309 9.02 -27.96 -27.59
C TYR A 309 8.59 -29.24 -26.90
N ALA A 310 9.50 -30.20 -26.82
CA ALA A 310 9.37 -31.33 -25.93
C ALA A 310 9.15 -30.85 -24.50
N THR A 311 8.35 -31.57 -23.72
CA THR A 311 8.10 -31.19 -22.32
C THR A 311 9.13 -31.80 -21.36
N THR A 312 10.36 -32.06 -21.81
CA THR A 312 11.45 -32.57 -20.95
C THR A 312 12.22 -31.41 -20.31
N ALA A 313 13.19 -31.71 -19.45
CA ALA A 313 14.04 -30.69 -18.83
C ALA A 313 14.83 -29.85 -19.86
N GLU A 314 15.16 -30.43 -21.01
CA GLU A 314 15.90 -29.78 -22.09
C GLU A 314 15.02 -28.89 -22.98
N ALA A 315 13.70 -29.12 -22.95
CA ALA A 315 12.72 -28.49 -23.82
C ALA A 315 13.18 -28.45 -25.29
N THR A 316 13.56 -29.61 -25.84
CA THR A 316 14.10 -29.76 -27.20
C THR A 316 13.09 -29.31 -28.25
N ASN A 317 13.53 -28.53 -29.25
CA ASN A 317 12.68 -28.17 -30.38
C ASN A 317 12.49 -29.40 -31.30
N LEU A 318 11.26 -29.88 -31.44
CA LEU A 318 10.93 -31.05 -32.24
C LEU A 318 11.20 -30.87 -33.73
N GLN A 319 11.40 -29.64 -34.21
CA GLN A 319 11.85 -29.40 -35.60
C GLN A 319 13.20 -30.05 -35.92
N THR A 320 14.03 -30.28 -34.90
CA THR A 320 15.36 -30.89 -35.05
C THR A 320 15.36 -32.40 -34.88
N VAL A 321 14.18 -33.03 -34.74
CA VAL A 321 14.04 -34.47 -34.51
C VAL A 321 13.69 -35.17 -35.83
N ASP A 322 14.35 -36.29 -36.12
CA ASP A 322 14.13 -37.06 -37.35
C ASP A 322 12.77 -37.77 -37.38
N ASP A 323 12.44 -38.51 -36.31
CA ASP A 323 11.14 -39.17 -36.13
C ASP A 323 10.37 -38.54 -34.96
N VAL A 324 9.40 -37.68 -35.30
CA VAL A 324 8.57 -37.00 -34.30
C VAL A 324 7.62 -37.98 -33.62
N ILE A 325 7.16 -39.03 -34.31
CA ILE A 325 6.20 -39.99 -33.73
C ILE A 325 6.88 -40.83 -32.64
N GLU A 326 8.10 -41.31 -32.89
CA GLU A 326 8.88 -42.01 -31.86
C GLU A 326 9.14 -41.10 -30.65
N ALA A 327 9.52 -39.84 -30.88
CA ALA A 327 9.74 -38.88 -29.80
C ALA A 327 8.44 -38.61 -29.00
N LEU A 328 7.28 -38.50 -29.66
CA LEU A 328 5.98 -38.34 -28.99
C LEU A 328 5.64 -39.55 -28.10
N ILE A 329 5.90 -40.76 -28.58
CA ILE A 329 5.71 -41.99 -27.80
C ILE A 329 6.58 -41.97 -26.55
N ASP A 330 7.86 -41.62 -26.68
CA ASP A 330 8.77 -41.52 -25.54
C ASP A 330 8.32 -40.43 -24.54
N MET A 331 7.93 -39.25 -25.03
CA MET A 331 7.47 -38.14 -24.20
C MET A 331 6.20 -38.47 -23.41
N VAL A 332 5.23 -39.14 -24.03
CA VAL A 332 3.94 -39.44 -23.38
C VAL A 332 4.01 -40.69 -22.51
N LEU A 333 4.68 -41.75 -22.95
CA LEU A 333 4.72 -43.00 -22.19
C LEU A 333 5.80 -42.99 -21.10
N LEU A 334 7.01 -42.49 -21.38
CA LEU A 334 8.20 -42.83 -20.60
C LEU A 334 8.84 -41.64 -19.89
N GLN A 335 9.00 -40.52 -20.58
CA GLN A 335 9.78 -39.38 -20.09
C GLN A 335 8.99 -38.52 -19.11
N LEU A 336 9.71 -37.95 -18.13
CA LEU A 336 9.17 -36.99 -17.18
C LEU A 336 8.78 -35.69 -17.90
N VAL A 337 7.60 -35.15 -17.56
CA VAL A 337 7.18 -33.81 -17.98
C VAL A 337 7.73 -32.78 -17.02
N ASP A 338 8.52 -31.84 -17.53
CA ASP A 338 8.95 -30.64 -16.84
C ASP A 338 8.30 -29.40 -17.50
N TRP A 339 7.11 -29.07 -17.01
CA TRP A 339 6.35 -27.93 -17.51
C TRP A 339 7.03 -26.61 -17.15
N THR A 340 7.75 -26.57 -16.02
CA THR A 340 8.52 -25.39 -15.61
C THR A 340 9.66 -25.09 -16.58
N ALA A 341 10.39 -26.12 -17.04
CA ALA A 341 11.43 -25.96 -18.06
C ALA A 341 10.85 -25.52 -19.41
N THR A 342 9.67 -26.04 -19.78
CA THR A 342 8.96 -25.63 -21.00
C THR A 342 8.61 -24.14 -20.96
N TRP A 343 8.05 -23.65 -19.85
CA TRP A 343 7.74 -22.23 -19.67
C TRP A 343 8.98 -21.34 -19.56
N ALA A 344 10.08 -21.83 -18.98
CA ALA A 344 11.35 -21.13 -19.01
C ALA A 344 11.83 -20.90 -20.45
N LYS A 345 11.68 -21.93 -21.30
CA LYS A 345 12.00 -21.85 -22.74
C LYS A 345 11.10 -20.84 -23.46
N ILE A 346 9.80 -20.85 -23.17
CA ILE A 346 8.82 -19.88 -23.69
C ILE A 346 9.23 -18.45 -23.30
N ALA A 347 9.46 -18.20 -22.01
CA ALA A 347 9.84 -16.87 -21.52
C ALA A 347 11.11 -16.33 -22.20
N HIS A 348 12.10 -17.19 -22.45
CA HIS A 348 13.37 -16.79 -23.06
C HIS A 348 13.30 -16.63 -24.59
N GLN A 349 12.60 -17.51 -25.30
CA GLN A 349 12.62 -17.54 -26.77
C GLN A 349 11.41 -16.89 -27.44
N HIS A 350 10.33 -16.63 -26.68
CA HIS A 350 9.02 -16.19 -27.20
C HIS A 350 8.48 -14.97 -26.44
N ALA A 351 9.37 -14.08 -25.99
CA ALA A 351 9.02 -12.89 -25.20
C ALA A 351 8.12 -11.87 -25.94
N ASN A 352 7.96 -12.00 -27.27
CA ASN A 352 7.08 -11.18 -28.09
C ASN A 352 5.65 -11.75 -28.22
N ALA A 353 5.38 -12.94 -27.66
CA ALA A 353 4.02 -13.47 -27.61
C ALA A 353 3.14 -12.59 -26.71
N THR A 354 1.90 -12.38 -27.15
CA THR A 354 0.92 -11.49 -26.49
C THR A 354 -0.24 -12.27 -25.89
N HIS A 355 -0.53 -13.46 -26.42
CA HIS A 355 -1.66 -14.29 -26.00
C HIS A 355 -1.28 -15.78 -25.95
N ILE A 356 -1.87 -16.50 -25.00
CA ILE A 356 -1.95 -17.96 -24.99
C ILE A 356 -3.37 -18.34 -25.42
N LEU A 357 -3.50 -19.28 -26.36
CA LEU A 357 -4.80 -19.81 -26.79
C LEU A 357 -4.92 -21.25 -26.32
N GLU A 358 -5.67 -21.48 -25.24
CA GLU A 358 -5.89 -22.83 -24.68
C GLU A 358 -7.06 -23.51 -25.40
N PHE A 359 -6.78 -24.62 -26.10
CA PHE A 359 -7.75 -25.40 -26.87
C PHE A 359 -8.18 -26.70 -26.17
N GLY A 360 -7.59 -27.02 -25.02
CA GLY A 360 -8.00 -28.11 -24.15
C GLY A 360 -9.44 -27.96 -23.66
N PRO A 361 -10.15 -29.07 -23.41
CA PRO A 361 -11.50 -29.01 -22.92
C PRO A 361 -11.58 -28.31 -21.55
N ASP A 362 -12.72 -27.69 -21.28
CA ASP A 362 -12.96 -26.84 -20.12
C ASP A 362 -11.94 -25.71 -20.00
N LEU A 363 -11.07 -25.76 -19.00
CA LEU A 363 -9.98 -24.79 -18.81
C LEU A 363 -8.62 -25.35 -19.21
N GLY A 364 -8.57 -26.56 -19.77
CA GLY A 364 -7.33 -27.22 -20.17
C GLY A 364 -6.26 -27.20 -19.07
N VAL A 365 -5.05 -26.80 -19.45
CA VAL A 365 -3.91 -26.59 -18.56
C VAL A 365 -3.62 -25.10 -18.30
N ALA A 366 -4.49 -24.19 -18.74
CA ALA A 366 -4.37 -22.75 -18.52
C ALA A 366 -4.01 -22.36 -17.07
N LYS A 367 -4.57 -23.07 -16.07
CA LYS A 367 -4.27 -22.83 -14.64
C LYS A 367 -2.82 -23.11 -14.23
N LEU A 368 -2.09 -23.93 -14.99
CA LEU A 368 -0.69 -24.24 -14.72
C LEU A 368 0.25 -23.13 -15.20
N GLY A 369 -0.15 -22.38 -16.24
CA GLY A 369 0.66 -21.34 -16.86
C GLY A 369 0.18 -19.91 -16.66
N SER A 370 -1.06 -19.69 -16.22
CA SER A 370 -1.68 -18.35 -16.22
C SER A 370 -0.95 -17.31 -15.38
N ASP A 371 -0.40 -17.71 -14.24
CA ASP A 371 0.35 -16.79 -13.37
C ASP A 371 1.70 -16.41 -14.01
N TRP A 372 2.32 -17.31 -14.77
CA TRP A 372 3.52 -16.99 -15.55
C TRP A 372 3.21 -16.13 -16.77
N ALA A 373 2.12 -16.44 -17.48
CA ALA A 373 1.63 -15.67 -18.60
C ALA A 373 1.37 -14.21 -18.19
N GLU A 374 0.68 -13.97 -17.08
CA GLU A 374 0.40 -12.62 -16.58
C GLU A 374 1.69 -11.83 -16.28
N GLY A 375 2.68 -12.46 -15.62
CA GLY A 375 3.98 -11.83 -15.36
C GLY A 375 4.76 -11.48 -16.62
N LEU A 376 4.61 -12.29 -17.67
CA LEU A 376 5.19 -12.10 -19.00
C LEU A 376 4.38 -11.15 -19.90
N GLY A 377 3.26 -10.59 -19.42
CA GLY A 377 2.39 -9.70 -20.22
C GLY A 377 1.55 -10.44 -21.27
N MET A 378 1.38 -11.75 -21.12
CA MET A 378 0.57 -12.58 -22.02
C MET A 378 -0.84 -12.77 -21.46
N LYS A 379 -1.85 -12.58 -22.31
CA LYS A 379 -3.26 -12.86 -21.95
C LYS A 379 -3.62 -14.30 -22.25
N VAL A 380 -4.24 -15.00 -21.31
CA VAL A 380 -4.72 -16.37 -21.54
C VAL A 380 -6.17 -16.33 -22.03
N VAL A 381 -6.40 -16.86 -23.22
CA VAL A 381 -7.72 -17.02 -23.84
C VAL A 381 -8.11 -18.49 -23.76
N ILE A 382 -9.23 -18.78 -23.13
CA ILE A 382 -9.86 -20.11 -23.18
C ILE A 382 -10.59 -20.19 -24.52
N ALA A 383 -9.94 -20.78 -25.51
CA ALA A 383 -10.34 -20.75 -26.91
C ALA A 383 -11.37 -21.86 -27.23
N THR A 384 -12.34 -22.05 -26.34
CA THR A 384 -13.39 -23.06 -26.46
C THR A 384 -14.77 -22.42 -26.42
N ALA A 385 -15.75 -23.02 -27.12
CA ALA A 385 -17.13 -22.54 -27.13
C ALA A 385 -17.83 -22.71 -25.75
N LYS A 386 -17.29 -23.54 -24.87
CA LYS A 386 -17.84 -23.79 -23.53
C LYS A 386 -17.73 -22.57 -22.61
N HIS A 387 -16.67 -21.78 -22.77
CA HIS A 387 -16.40 -20.57 -21.99
C HIS A 387 -16.41 -19.33 -22.87
N PRO A 388 -17.59 -18.90 -23.38
CA PRO A 388 -17.69 -17.72 -24.24
C PRO A 388 -17.28 -16.44 -23.51
N THR A 389 -17.56 -16.36 -22.20
CA THR A 389 -17.21 -15.24 -21.33
C THR A 389 -16.63 -15.76 -20.02
N MET A 390 -15.61 -15.08 -19.50
CA MET A 390 -14.99 -15.41 -18.21
C MET A 390 -15.16 -14.26 -17.23
N LYS A 391 -15.43 -14.59 -15.96
CA LYS A 391 -15.50 -13.57 -14.90
C LYS A 391 -14.10 -13.24 -14.43
N ALA A 392 -13.77 -11.95 -14.41
CA ALA A 392 -12.53 -11.49 -13.82
C ALA A 392 -12.50 -11.81 -12.32
N SER A 393 -11.39 -12.38 -11.86
CA SER A 393 -11.09 -12.56 -10.45
C SER A 393 -9.97 -11.60 -10.07
N ARG A 394 -10.02 -11.07 -8.85
CA ARG A 394 -8.88 -10.32 -8.28
C ARG A 394 -7.82 -11.25 -7.67
N LYS A 395 -8.22 -12.47 -7.32
CA LYS A 395 -7.35 -13.44 -6.63
C LYS A 395 -6.51 -14.28 -7.59
N TYR A 396 -7.06 -14.63 -8.74
CA TYR A 396 -6.41 -15.49 -9.73
C TYR A 396 -6.09 -14.71 -11.00
N ALA A 397 -5.10 -15.18 -11.78
CA ALA A 397 -4.77 -14.59 -13.06
C ALA A 397 -6.01 -14.48 -13.97
N PRO A 398 -6.19 -13.34 -14.66
CA PRO A 398 -7.34 -13.15 -15.53
C PRO A 398 -7.25 -14.08 -16.74
N MET A 399 -8.36 -14.77 -17.00
CA MET A 399 -8.57 -15.56 -18.23
C MET A 399 -9.71 -14.92 -19.01
N VAL A 400 -9.62 -14.95 -20.34
CA VAL A 400 -10.61 -14.36 -21.25
C VAL A 400 -11.36 -15.48 -21.96
N GLY A 401 -12.68 -15.37 -22.05
CA GLY A 401 -13.49 -16.32 -22.83
C GLY A 401 -13.41 -16.06 -24.34
N LEU A 402 -13.77 -17.06 -25.15
CA LEU A 402 -13.65 -16.97 -26.62
C LEU A 402 -14.40 -15.77 -27.21
N GLN A 403 -15.70 -15.63 -26.92
CA GLN A 403 -16.52 -14.55 -27.46
C GLN A 403 -16.04 -13.18 -26.93
N GLN A 404 -15.70 -13.10 -25.65
CA GLN A 404 -15.15 -11.91 -25.04
C GLN A 404 -13.85 -11.43 -25.73
N PHE A 405 -12.99 -12.37 -26.13
CA PHE A 405 -11.79 -12.06 -26.92
C PHE A 405 -12.15 -11.55 -28.31
N VAL A 406 -13.07 -12.21 -29.01
CA VAL A 406 -13.54 -11.80 -30.35
C VAL A 406 -14.12 -10.38 -30.33
N ASP A 407 -15.00 -10.09 -29.37
CA ASP A 407 -15.66 -8.80 -29.23
C ASP A 407 -14.65 -7.68 -28.95
N ALA A 408 -13.65 -7.96 -28.10
CA ALA A 408 -12.61 -6.99 -27.73
C ALA A 408 -11.47 -6.86 -28.76
N ALA A 409 -11.34 -7.79 -29.71
CA ALA A 409 -10.18 -7.86 -30.60
C ALA A 409 -10.01 -6.60 -31.47
N SER A 410 -11.11 -5.95 -31.85
CA SER A 410 -11.10 -4.71 -32.64
C SER A 410 -10.53 -3.53 -31.85
N THR A 411 -10.90 -3.40 -30.57
CA THR A 411 -10.53 -2.29 -29.68
C THR A 411 -9.29 -2.57 -28.80
N SER A 412 -8.87 -3.82 -28.66
CA SER A 412 -7.71 -4.18 -27.83
C SER A 412 -6.41 -3.69 -28.46
N SER A 413 -5.57 -3.04 -27.66
CA SER A 413 -4.15 -2.88 -27.99
C SER A 413 -3.42 -4.22 -27.85
N ALA A 414 -2.32 -4.39 -28.58
CA ALA A 414 -1.57 -5.64 -28.65
C ALA A 414 -0.70 -5.93 -27.40
N SER A 415 -0.69 -5.06 -26.37
CA SER A 415 0.18 -5.26 -25.21
C SER A 415 -0.37 -4.56 -23.96
N GLU A 416 -0.65 -5.34 -22.91
CA GLU A 416 -0.23 -4.92 -21.57
C GLU A 416 1.21 -5.41 -21.45
N GLY A 417 2.17 -4.51 -21.26
CA GLY A 417 3.57 -4.91 -21.17
C GLY A 417 3.83 -5.82 -19.97
N THR A 418 4.99 -6.49 -19.95
CA THR A 418 5.46 -7.24 -18.77
C THR A 418 5.39 -6.38 -17.50
N TRP A 419 5.35 -6.99 -16.32
CA TRP A 419 5.36 -6.23 -15.06
C TRP A 419 6.57 -5.29 -14.95
N ALA A 420 7.73 -5.65 -15.53
CA ALA A 420 8.88 -4.75 -15.66
C ALA A 420 8.51 -3.46 -16.40
N THR A 421 7.85 -3.56 -17.54
CA THR A 421 7.48 -2.37 -18.33
C THR A 421 6.30 -1.60 -17.74
N ALA A 422 5.35 -2.29 -17.09
CA ALA A 422 4.15 -1.66 -16.53
C ALA A 422 4.43 -0.94 -15.20
N PHE A 423 5.32 -1.49 -14.36
CA PHE A 423 5.55 -1.03 -12.98
C PHE A 423 7.00 -0.65 -12.70
N GLY A 424 7.94 -1.01 -13.56
CA GLY A 424 9.34 -0.65 -13.40
C GLY A 424 9.57 0.86 -13.54
N PRO A 425 10.65 1.37 -12.94
CA PRO A 425 11.02 2.77 -13.04
C PRO A 425 11.51 3.13 -14.44
N GLN A 426 11.30 4.38 -14.80
CA GLN A 426 11.89 5.04 -15.96
C GLN A 426 12.64 6.28 -15.51
N VAL A 427 13.42 6.90 -16.38
CA VAL A 427 14.05 8.21 -16.13
C VAL A 427 13.51 9.22 -17.12
N SER A 428 12.96 10.33 -16.62
CA SER A 428 12.51 11.45 -17.46
C SER A 428 13.67 12.13 -18.19
N GLU A 429 13.38 12.92 -19.21
CA GLU A 429 14.37 13.77 -19.89
C GLU A 429 15.13 14.70 -18.92
N SER A 430 14.46 15.13 -17.84
CA SER A 430 15.06 15.93 -16.77
C SER A 430 16.00 15.15 -15.84
N GLY A 431 16.18 13.85 -16.07
CA GLY A 431 17.03 12.98 -15.25
C GLY A 431 16.38 12.46 -13.96
N LYS A 432 15.10 12.75 -13.71
CA LYS A 432 14.36 12.28 -12.52
C LYS A 432 13.74 10.90 -12.75
N LEU A 433 13.79 10.05 -11.72
CA LEU A 433 13.11 8.76 -11.72
C LEU A 433 11.59 8.94 -11.83
N CYS A 434 10.94 8.05 -12.58
CA CYS A 434 9.51 8.06 -12.86
C CYS A 434 8.93 6.66 -12.68
N ASN A 435 8.09 6.50 -11.67
CA ASN A 435 7.29 5.30 -11.40
C ASN A 435 5.97 5.69 -10.71
N LYS A 436 5.20 4.70 -10.25
CA LYS A 436 3.92 4.96 -9.58
C LYS A 436 4.05 5.84 -8.33
N PHE A 437 5.09 5.64 -7.51
CA PHE A 437 5.32 6.44 -6.31
C PHE A 437 5.58 7.90 -6.62
N THR A 438 6.49 8.18 -7.56
CA THR A 438 6.81 9.55 -7.99
C THR A 438 5.59 10.26 -8.59
N ARG A 439 4.67 9.54 -9.25
CA ARG A 439 3.42 10.14 -9.77
C ARG A 439 2.43 10.54 -8.67
N VAL A 440 2.43 9.82 -7.54
CA VAL A 440 1.50 10.11 -6.43
C VAL A 440 2.05 11.17 -5.49
N PHE A 441 3.34 11.08 -5.13
CA PHE A 441 3.94 11.96 -4.14
C PHE A 441 4.80 13.07 -4.72
N ASN A 442 5.19 12.99 -5.99
CA ASN A 442 6.18 13.88 -6.61
C ASN A 442 7.53 13.90 -5.85
N LYS A 443 7.86 12.78 -5.20
CA LYS A 443 9.07 12.57 -4.39
C LYS A 443 9.84 11.35 -4.91
N PRO A 444 11.18 11.29 -4.75
CA PRO A 444 11.94 10.08 -5.05
C PRO A 444 11.40 8.87 -4.25
N PRO A 445 11.45 7.64 -4.80
CA PRO A 445 10.81 6.48 -4.20
C PRO A 445 11.66 5.83 -3.08
N VAL A 446 12.18 6.66 -2.19
CA VAL A 446 12.88 6.25 -0.96
C VAL A 446 12.15 6.93 0.20
N ILE A 447 11.68 6.13 1.16
CA ILE A 447 10.90 6.65 2.28
C ILE A 447 11.53 6.25 3.61
N VAL A 448 11.31 7.08 4.64
CA VAL A 448 11.66 6.77 6.03
C VAL A 448 10.38 6.52 6.82
N ALA A 449 10.28 5.33 7.40
CA ALA A 449 9.12 4.90 8.16
C ALA A 449 9.03 5.57 9.54
N GLY A 450 7.81 5.60 10.09
CA GLY A 450 7.56 6.04 11.45
C GLY A 450 8.09 5.01 12.46
N MET A 451 9.13 5.41 13.16
CA MET A 451 9.84 4.68 14.21
C MET A 451 9.71 5.39 15.55
N THR A 452 9.20 4.68 16.55
CA THR A 452 9.36 5.09 17.96
C THR A 452 10.64 4.44 18.49
N PRO A 453 11.65 5.20 18.96
CA PRO A 453 11.60 6.64 19.27
C PRO A 453 12.10 7.58 18.15
N THR A 454 12.91 7.10 17.20
CA THR A 454 13.77 7.90 16.29
C THR A 454 13.07 8.97 15.45
N THR A 455 11.79 8.82 15.13
CA THR A 455 11.00 9.80 14.35
C THR A 455 9.80 10.32 15.14
N SER A 456 9.85 10.21 16.47
CA SER A 456 8.81 10.66 17.40
C SER A 456 9.21 12.03 17.97
N LEU A 457 8.87 12.31 19.23
CA LEU A 457 9.04 13.60 19.91
C LEU A 457 10.43 14.24 19.74
N ASN A 458 11.53 13.53 20.01
CA ASN A 458 12.88 14.09 19.83
C ASN A 458 13.37 13.96 18.37
N GLY A 459 12.69 13.17 17.55
CA GLY A 459 13.02 12.93 16.14
C GLY A 459 12.43 13.94 15.16
N ILE A 460 11.81 15.02 15.63
CA ILE A 460 11.18 16.04 14.78
C ILE A 460 12.19 16.65 13.80
N ASP A 461 13.43 16.89 14.25
CA ASP A 461 14.50 17.44 13.40
C ASP A 461 14.89 16.48 12.27
N LEU A 462 14.97 15.18 12.56
CA LEU A 462 15.19 14.16 11.54
C LEU A 462 14.08 14.17 10.48
N VAL A 463 12.80 14.17 10.92
CA VAL A 463 11.66 14.17 10.00
C VAL A 463 11.63 15.45 9.17
N ALA A 464 11.90 16.61 9.78
CA ALA A 464 11.99 17.88 9.08
C ALA A 464 13.12 17.87 8.03
N ALA A 465 14.29 17.32 8.36
CA ALA A 465 15.42 17.20 7.45
C ALA A 465 15.10 16.28 6.25
N ILE A 466 14.47 15.13 6.49
CA ILE A 466 14.01 14.20 5.44
C ILE A 466 13.05 14.91 4.48
N GLN A 467 12.03 15.58 5.02
CA GLN A 467 11.00 16.25 4.24
C GLN A 467 11.57 17.46 3.47
N ASN A 468 12.46 18.23 4.09
CA ASN A 468 13.14 19.37 3.44
C ASN A 468 14.14 18.95 2.36
N ALA A 469 14.65 17.72 2.42
CA ALA A 469 15.46 17.09 1.38
C ALA A 469 14.61 16.54 0.21
N GLY A 470 13.28 16.63 0.29
CA GLY A 470 12.36 16.20 -0.77
C GLY A 470 11.93 14.73 -0.69
N PHE A 471 12.18 14.04 0.42
CA PHE A 471 11.80 12.65 0.63
C PHE A 471 10.54 12.51 1.50
N HIS A 472 9.93 11.34 1.46
CA HIS A 472 8.80 11.02 2.34
C HIS A 472 9.31 10.51 3.69
N GLY A 473 8.97 11.21 4.78
CA GLY A 473 9.31 10.83 6.14
C GLY A 473 8.08 10.90 7.04
N GLU A 474 7.84 9.85 7.82
CA GLU A 474 6.69 9.74 8.71
C GLU A 474 7.04 10.16 10.15
N LEU A 475 6.27 11.09 10.73
CA LEU A 475 6.30 11.37 12.17
C LEU A 475 5.61 10.23 12.93
N ALA A 476 6.32 9.57 13.85
CA ALA A 476 5.79 8.47 14.64
C ALA A 476 4.95 8.96 15.82
N ALA A 477 3.63 8.83 15.71
CA ALA A 477 2.69 9.25 16.75
C ALA A 477 2.65 8.30 17.97
N GLY A 478 3.34 7.15 17.92
CA GLY A 478 3.36 6.17 19.01
C GLY A 478 3.92 6.73 20.32
N GLY A 479 4.89 7.65 20.27
CA GLY A 479 5.41 8.36 21.44
C GLY A 479 4.60 9.60 21.85
N LEU A 480 3.62 10.03 21.05
CA LEU A 480 2.82 11.24 21.26
C LEU A 480 1.55 10.91 22.06
N SER A 481 1.73 10.61 23.34
CA SER A 481 0.73 9.93 24.19
C SER A 481 -0.45 10.78 24.68
N ARG A 482 -0.43 12.10 24.46
CA ARG A 482 -1.46 13.06 24.90
C ARG A 482 -1.84 14.01 23.77
N PRO A 483 -3.07 14.57 23.77
CA PRO A 483 -3.51 15.52 22.74
C PRO A 483 -2.57 16.72 22.57
N ASN A 484 -2.15 17.35 23.67
CA ASN A 484 -1.29 18.53 23.59
C ASN A 484 0.10 18.19 23.00
N ILE A 485 0.72 17.07 23.44
CA ILE A 485 2.00 16.60 22.90
C ILE A 485 1.88 16.32 21.40
N PHE A 486 0.79 15.70 20.97
CA PHE A 486 0.57 15.38 19.55
C PHE A 486 0.46 16.65 18.70
N GLU A 487 -0.36 17.61 19.12
CA GLU A 487 -0.55 18.87 18.41
C GLU A 487 0.73 19.71 18.39
N GLU A 488 1.39 19.86 19.53
CA GLU A 488 2.66 20.60 19.66
C GLU A 488 3.74 19.99 18.75
N ALA A 489 3.91 18.67 18.73
CA ALA A 489 4.91 18.01 17.89
C ALA A 489 4.63 18.17 16.38
N VAL A 490 3.36 18.06 15.96
CA VAL A 490 2.97 18.28 14.57
C VAL A 490 3.20 19.74 14.18
N MET A 491 2.83 20.70 15.04
CA MET A 491 3.03 22.13 14.76
C MET A 491 4.51 22.52 14.78
N GLU A 492 5.32 21.92 15.65
CA GLU A 492 6.76 22.09 15.66
C GLU A 492 7.38 21.58 14.35
N LEU A 493 6.99 20.40 13.87
CA LEU A 493 7.41 19.89 12.57
C LEU A 493 7.04 20.86 11.43
N VAL A 494 5.79 21.34 11.41
CA VAL A 494 5.34 22.35 10.42
C VAL A 494 6.18 23.62 10.49
N SER A 495 6.58 24.05 11.70
CA SER A 495 7.44 25.22 11.87
C SER A 495 8.85 25.03 11.26
N LYS A 496 9.33 23.79 11.13
CA LYS A 496 10.68 23.45 10.64
C LYS A 496 10.75 23.07 9.16
N ILE A 497 9.63 22.70 8.53
CA ILE A 497 9.59 22.36 7.09
C ILE A 497 9.46 23.60 6.18
N LYS A 498 9.89 23.48 4.92
CA LYS A 498 9.73 24.51 3.88
C LYS A 498 8.24 24.67 3.50
N PRO A 499 7.80 25.88 3.11
CA PRO A 499 6.49 26.10 2.49
C PRO A 499 6.15 25.09 1.40
N GLY A 500 4.92 24.56 1.43
CA GLY A 500 4.40 23.59 0.45
C GLY A 500 4.87 22.15 0.61
N VAL A 501 5.79 21.88 1.54
CA VAL A 501 6.13 20.51 1.96
C VAL A 501 5.03 19.96 2.86
N GLY A 502 4.63 18.72 2.62
CA GLY A 502 3.60 18.01 3.38
C GLY A 502 4.17 17.20 4.55
N VAL A 503 3.35 17.04 5.59
CA VAL A 503 3.62 16.21 6.77
C VAL A 503 2.92 14.85 6.63
N SER A 504 3.67 13.78 6.89
CA SER A 504 3.13 12.42 6.98
C SER A 504 3.19 11.90 8.41
N ILE A 505 2.13 11.24 8.88
CA ILE A 505 2.03 10.80 10.28
C ILE A 505 1.75 9.29 10.34
N ASN A 506 2.58 8.55 11.08
CA ASN A 506 2.36 7.13 11.35
C ASN A 506 1.68 6.94 12.72
N MET A 507 0.50 6.32 12.73
CA MET A 507 -0.32 6.07 13.91
C MET A 507 -0.53 4.58 14.14
N LEU A 508 -0.69 4.17 15.40
CA LEU A 508 -0.84 2.77 15.80
C LEU A 508 -2.31 2.40 16.00
N TYR A 509 -2.87 1.56 15.14
CA TYR A 509 -4.29 1.21 15.19
C TYR A 509 -4.66 0.39 16.44
N LEU A 510 -3.80 -0.56 16.83
CA LEU A 510 -4.00 -1.39 18.04
C LEU A 510 -3.96 -0.59 19.36
N ASN A 511 -3.43 0.65 19.36
CA ASN A 511 -3.46 1.51 20.54
C ASN A 511 -4.76 2.34 20.57
N ALA A 512 -5.86 1.72 20.96
CA ALA A 512 -7.19 2.33 20.96
C ALA A 512 -7.26 3.68 21.71
N LYS A 513 -6.48 3.84 22.80
CA LYS A 513 -6.43 5.09 23.57
C LYS A 513 -5.83 6.24 22.75
N GLN A 514 -4.70 6.00 22.08
CA GLN A 514 -4.07 7.01 21.23
C GLN A 514 -4.91 7.27 19.98
N TRP A 515 -5.38 6.21 19.33
CA TRP A 515 -6.22 6.30 18.15
C TRP A 515 -7.46 7.20 18.37
N GLY A 516 -8.13 7.04 19.52
CA GLY A 516 -9.35 7.75 19.87
C GLY A 516 -9.23 9.28 19.92
N PHE A 517 -8.02 9.83 20.07
CA PHE A 517 -7.80 11.29 19.99
C PHE A 517 -6.95 11.71 18.78
N GLN A 518 -5.95 10.91 18.37
CA GLN A 518 -5.04 11.28 17.29
C GLN A 518 -5.76 11.38 15.94
N PHE A 519 -6.62 10.42 15.61
CA PHE A 519 -7.30 10.42 14.31
C PHE A 519 -8.28 11.60 14.15
N PRO A 520 -9.19 11.89 15.11
CA PRO A 520 -10.01 13.11 15.06
C PRO A 520 -9.20 14.40 15.01
N MET A 521 -8.05 14.46 15.69
CA MET A 521 -7.15 15.61 15.65
C MET A 521 -6.53 15.81 14.27
N VAL A 522 -6.11 14.75 13.58
CA VAL A 522 -5.62 14.86 12.19
C VAL A 522 -6.67 15.54 11.31
N LEU A 523 -7.94 15.12 11.40
CA LEU A 523 -9.03 15.72 10.62
C LEU A 523 -9.23 17.21 10.97
N ARG A 524 -9.23 17.56 12.27
CA ARG A 524 -9.37 18.95 12.73
C ARG A 524 -8.21 19.83 12.26
N MET A 525 -6.98 19.36 12.44
CA MET A 525 -5.76 20.08 12.06
C MET A 525 -5.74 20.29 10.55
N ARG A 526 -6.08 19.27 9.77
CA ARG A 526 -6.17 19.37 8.31
C ARG A 526 -7.21 20.41 7.87
N ARG A 527 -8.42 20.42 8.46
CA ARG A 527 -9.43 21.46 8.20
C ARG A 527 -8.96 22.88 8.56
N SER A 528 -8.05 22.99 9.51
CA SER A 528 -7.45 24.27 9.95
C SER A 528 -6.24 24.70 9.09
N GLY A 529 -5.95 23.97 8.01
CA GLY A 529 -4.88 24.28 7.07
C GLY A 529 -3.53 23.65 7.39
N VAL A 530 -3.42 22.78 8.41
CA VAL A 530 -2.15 22.06 8.67
C VAL A 530 -1.81 21.17 7.47
N PRO A 531 -0.58 21.19 6.94
CA PRO A 531 -0.20 20.53 5.69
C PRO A 531 -0.03 19.00 5.84
N ILE A 532 -0.99 18.30 6.45
CA ILE A 532 -0.98 16.84 6.54
C ILE A 532 -1.26 16.25 5.15
N GLU A 533 -0.26 15.62 4.55
CA GLU A 533 -0.28 15.02 3.21
C GLU A 533 -0.83 13.59 3.24
N SER A 534 -0.45 12.81 4.25
CA SER A 534 -0.83 11.40 4.37
C SER A 534 -0.79 10.92 5.82
N ILE A 535 -1.49 9.82 6.08
CA ILE A 535 -1.32 9.06 7.31
C ILE A 535 -0.97 7.61 7.00
N THR A 536 -0.20 6.98 7.87
CA THR A 536 0.12 5.55 7.80
C THR A 536 -0.44 4.85 9.04
N ILE A 537 -1.18 3.77 8.81
CA ILE A 537 -1.81 2.95 9.84
C ILE A 537 -0.91 1.73 10.06
N GLY A 538 -0.16 1.78 11.17
CA GLY A 538 0.71 0.70 11.63
C GLY A 538 0.05 -0.14 12.72
N ALA A 539 0.67 -1.31 13.00
CA ALA A 539 0.24 -2.24 14.04
C ALA A 539 -1.25 -2.60 13.93
N GLY A 540 -1.60 -3.40 12.91
CA GLY A 540 -2.95 -3.90 12.66
C GLY A 540 -3.61 -3.27 11.43
N ILE A 541 -4.40 -4.07 10.70
CA ILE A 541 -5.24 -3.61 9.60
C ILE A 541 -6.68 -3.48 10.13
N PRO A 542 -7.34 -2.32 10.00
CA PRO A 542 -8.74 -2.17 10.37
C PRO A 542 -9.65 -3.13 9.61
N THR A 543 -10.84 -3.41 10.14
CA THR A 543 -11.86 -4.09 9.34
C THR A 543 -12.23 -3.25 8.13
N LYS A 544 -12.67 -3.89 7.05
CA LYS A 544 -12.99 -3.19 5.80
C LYS A 544 -13.95 -2.02 6.02
N ASP A 545 -15.04 -2.20 6.76
CA ASP A 545 -16.03 -1.16 6.98
C ASP A 545 -15.45 0.05 7.73
N ARG A 546 -14.63 -0.19 8.76
CA ARG A 546 -13.96 0.88 9.52
C ARG A 546 -12.90 1.59 8.70
N ALA A 547 -12.14 0.86 7.88
CA ALA A 547 -11.20 1.47 6.96
C ALA A 547 -11.90 2.40 5.96
N LEU A 548 -13.04 1.97 5.40
CA LEU A 548 -13.82 2.78 4.45
C LEU A 548 -14.41 4.03 5.08
N GLU A 549 -14.92 3.94 6.32
CA GLU A 549 -15.37 5.10 7.09
C GLU A 549 -14.23 6.11 7.28
N MET A 550 -13.09 5.65 7.81
CA MET A 550 -11.92 6.50 8.04
C MET A 550 -11.41 7.14 6.74
N MET A 551 -11.35 6.38 5.65
CA MET A 551 -10.89 6.88 4.36
C MET A 551 -11.83 7.95 3.79
N LYS A 552 -13.15 7.82 3.95
CA LYS A 552 -14.11 8.88 3.57
C LYS A 552 -13.87 10.16 4.37
N GLU A 553 -13.60 10.03 5.67
CA GLU A 553 -13.33 11.19 6.52
C GLU A 553 -12.02 11.90 6.14
N LEU A 554 -10.98 11.14 5.79
CA LEU A 554 -9.71 11.65 5.27
C LEU A 554 -9.90 12.37 3.92
N GLU A 555 -10.63 11.74 2.99
CA GLU A 555 -10.93 12.32 1.68
C GLU A 555 -11.71 13.63 1.81
N ALA A 556 -12.69 13.67 2.73
CA ALA A 556 -13.49 14.87 3.03
C ALA A 556 -12.67 16.06 3.56
N VAL A 557 -11.50 15.82 4.16
CA VAL A 557 -10.55 16.87 4.58
C VAL A 557 -9.40 17.06 3.59
N GLY A 558 -9.45 16.40 2.43
CA GLY A 558 -8.48 16.55 1.35
C GLY A 558 -7.21 15.70 1.49
N ILE A 559 -7.18 14.71 2.38
CA ILE A 559 -6.08 13.72 2.46
C ILE A 559 -6.40 12.57 1.50
N LYS A 560 -5.60 12.42 0.43
CA LYS A 560 -5.85 11.45 -0.65
C LYS A 560 -4.98 10.19 -0.60
N VAL A 561 -4.08 10.10 0.38
CA VAL A 561 -3.15 8.97 0.53
C VAL A 561 -3.20 8.40 1.94
N VAL A 562 -3.39 7.09 2.03
CA VAL A 562 -3.32 6.33 3.29
C VAL A 562 -2.32 5.17 3.14
N GLY A 563 -1.42 5.03 4.11
CA GLY A 563 -0.50 3.91 4.23
C GLY A 563 -1.04 2.81 5.13
N PHE A 564 -0.75 1.55 4.80
CA PHE A 564 -0.98 0.40 5.68
C PHE A 564 0.28 -0.45 5.76
N LYS A 565 0.57 -0.97 6.96
CA LYS A 565 1.69 -1.91 7.21
C LYS A 565 1.15 -3.34 7.48
N PRO A 566 0.80 -4.13 6.44
CA PRO A 566 0.38 -5.51 6.64
C PRO A 566 1.58 -6.40 7.03
N GLY A 567 1.39 -7.25 8.04
CA GLY A 567 2.42 -8.19 8.52
C GLY A 567 2.18 -9.65 8.10
N SER A 568 1.23 -9.91 7.20
CA SER A 568 0.89 -11.26 6.71
C SER A 568 0.23 -11.21 5.33
N ILE A 569 0.16 -12.36 4.64
CA ILE A 569 -0.55 -12.52 3.36
C ILE A 569 -2.04 -12.13 3.49
N GLU A 570 -2.70 -12.53 4.57
CA GLU A 570 -4.09 -12.16 4.86
C GLU A 570 -4.25 -10.65 5.07
N GLY A 571 -3.28 -10.03 5.74
CA GLY A 571 -3.21 -8.58 5.90
C GLY A 571 -3.06 -7.86 4.55
N ILE A 572 -2.22 -8.38 3.65
CA ILE A 572 -2.07 -7.85 2.28
C ILE A 572 -3.42 -7.90 1.55
N HIS A 573 -4.09 -9.05 1.51
CA HIS A 573 -5.40 -9.18 0.86
C HIS A 573 -6.46 -8.25 1.48
N SER A 574 -6.44 -8.07 2.80
CA SER A 574 -7.34 -7.13 3.48
C SER A 574 -7.12 -5.69 3.01
N VAL A 575 -5.87 -5.26 2.85
CA VAL A 575 -5.52 -3.94 2.28
C VAL A 575 -5.99 -3.82 0.83
N LEU A 576 -5.84 -4.87 0.02
CA LEU A 576 -6.31 -4.87 -1.38
C LEU A 576 -7.84 -4.77 -1.49
N ASP A 577 -8.57 -5.41 -0.57
CA ASP A 577 -10.02 -5.32 -0.51
C ASP A 577 -10.52 -3.93 -0.09
N ILE A 578 -9.79 -3.26 0.81
CA ILE A 578 -10.02 -1.87 1.21
C ILE A 578 -9.75 -0.94 0.02
N ALA A 579 -8.57 -1.05 -0.59
CA ALA A 579 -8.15 -0.19 -1.70
C ALA A 579 -9.09 -0.30 -2.90
N SER A 580 -9.52 -1.51 -3.25
CA SER A 580 -10.46 -1.73 -4.35
C SER A 580 -11.83 -1.09 -4.10
N ALA A 581 -12.24 -0.94 -2.83
CA ALA A 581 -13.53 -0.37 -2.47
C ALA A 581 -13.55 1.16 -2.47
N MET A 582 -12.38 1.81 -2.56
CA MET A 582 -12.26 3.27 -2.67
C MET A 582 -11.20 3.67 -3.71
N PRO A 583 -11.50 3.55 -5.01
CA PRO A 583 -10.54 3.81 -6.09
C PRO A 583 -10.12 5.28 -6.21
N THR A 584 -10.82 6.21 -5.55
CA THR A 584 -10.51 7.65 -5.52
C THR A 584 -9.31 7.99 -4.64
N MET A 585 -8.98 7.13 -3.68
CA MET A 585 -7.82 7.27 -2.79
C MET A 585 -6.66 6.39 -3.24
N ASN A 586 -5.43 6.90 -3.06
CA ASN A 586 -4.24 6.09 -3.20
C ASN A 586 -3.93 5.35 -1.90
N VAL A 587 -3.58 4.07 -2.00
CA VAL A 587 -3.26 3.22 -0.85
C VAL A 587 -1.81 2.79 -0.93
N MET A 588 -0.98 3.22 0.02
CA MET A 588 0.41 2.81 0.13
C MET A 588 0.53 1.55 0.98
N LEU A 589 0.74 0.41 0.33
CA LEU A 589 1.01 -0.86 0.99
C LEU A 589 2.50 -0.94 1.33
N GLN A 590 2.84 -0.77 2.60
CA GLN A 590 4.20 -0.86 3.12
C GLN A 590 4.47 -2.27 3.63
N TRP A 591 5.02 -3.12 2.76
CA TRP A 591 5.39 -4.48 3.12
C TRP A 591 6.72 -4.51 3.86
N THR A 592 6.72 -5.09 5.06
CA THR A 592 7.93 -5.33 5.85
C THR A 592 7.90 -6.77 6.38
N GLY A 593 8.94 -7.53 6.07
CA GLY A 593 9.10 -8.91 6.57
C GLY A 593 9.62 -8.97 8.00
N GLY A 594 9.81 -10.18 8.51
CA GLY A 594 10.25 -10.43 9.88
C GLY A 594 11.67 -9.96 10.21
N ARG A 595 12.50 -9.75 9.19
CA ARG A 595 13.86 -9.19 9.34
C ARG A 595 13.93 -7.69 9.64
N ALA A 596 12.79 -7.02 9.84
CA ALA A 596 12.70 -5.59 10.15
C ALA A 596 13.27 -5.27 11.55
N GLY A 597 13.74 -4.04 11.75
CA GLY A 597 14.10 -3.55 13.10
C GLY A 597 12.87 -3.18 13.93
N GLY A 598 12.99 -3.28 15.26
CA GLY A 598 11.88 -3.02 16.17
C GLY A 598 10.85 -4.15 16.17
N HIS A 599 9.56 -3.82 16.30
CA HIS A 599 8.49 -4.83 16.22
C HIS A 599 8.46 -5.45 14.81
N HIS A 600 8.44 -6.78 14.73
CA HIS A 600 8.49 -7.48 13.46
C HIS A 600 7.50 -8.65 13.38
N SER A 601 7.25 -9.14 12.17
CA SER A 601 6.44 -10.35 11.93
C SER A 601 7.28 -11.63 12.07
N PHE A 602 6.60 -12.77 12.00
CA PHE A 602 7.22 -14.09 11.82
C PHE A 602 7.42 -14.48 10.34
N GLU A 603 6.94 -13.63 9.42
CA GLU A 603 6.99 -13.89 7.97
C GLU A 603 8.39 -13.72 7.39
N ASP A 604 8.72 -14.56 6.41
CA ASP A 604 9.79 -14.27 5.45
C ASP A 604 9.49 -12.99 4.66
N PHE A 605 10.52 -12.32 4.16
CA PHE A 605 10.34 -11.10 3.39
C PHE A 605 9.85 -11.37 1.96
N HIS A 606 10.35 -12.40 1.28
CA HIS A 606 10.07 -12.64 -0.14
C HIS A 606 8.84 -13.51 -0.37
N ALA A 607 8.64 -14.57 0.40
CA ALA A 607 7.59 -15.56 0.14
C ALA A 607 6.17 -14.93 0.09
N PRO A 608 5.79 -14.00 0.99
CA PRO A 608 4.51 -13.29 0.86
C PRO A 608 4.44 -12.39 -0.37
N MET A 609 5.55 -11.75 -0.78
CA MET A 609 5.59 -10.97 -2.01
C MET A 609 5.36 -11.87 -3.24
N GLU A 610 6.08 -12.99 -3.36
CA GLU A 610 5.92 -13.93 -4.48
C GLU A 610 4.48 -14.41 -4.64
N GLN A 611 3.79 -14.68 -3.51
CA GLN A 611 2.41 -15.16 -3.50
C GLN A 611 1.36 -14.08 -3.79
N THR A 612 1.65 -12.81 -3.47
CA THR A 612 0.65 -11.73 -3.52
C THR A 612 0.93 -10.64 -4.56
N TYR A 613 2.11 -10.63 -5.18
CA TYR A 613 2.53 -9.58 -6.11
C TYR A 613 1.52 -9.37 -7.24
N ALA A 614 1.07 -10.45 -7.89
CA ALA A 614 0.07 -10.36 -8.95
C ALA A 614 -1.24 -9.72 -8.45
N ALA A 615 -1.73 -10.16 -7.28
CA ALA A 615 -2.93 -9.59 -6.67
C ALA A 615 -2.77 -8.09 -6.34
N ILE A 616 -1.60 -7.68 -5.85
CA ILE A 616 -1.26 -6.27 -5.59
C ILE A 616 -1.32 -5.47 -6.89
N ARG A 617 -0.69 -5.96 -7.95
CA ARG A 617 -0.61 -5.27 -9.26
C ARG A 617 -1.95 -5.17 -9.98
N ARG A 618 -2.91 -6.06 -9.69
CA ARG A 618 -4.28 -5.95 -10.20
C ARG A 618 -5.09 -4.79 -9.58
N VAL A 619 -4.67 -4.23 -8.44
CA VAL A 619 -5.37 -3.12 -7.78
C VAL A 619 -4.69 -1.78 -8.12
N LYS A 620 -5.31 -1.04 -9.05
CA LYS A 620 -4.68 0.13 -9.72
C LYS A 620 -4.32 1.30 -8.79
N ASN A 621 -4.98 1.49 -7.66
CA ASN A 621 -4.70 2.56 -6.71
C ASN A 621 -3.73 2.16 -5.57
N VAL A 622 -3.13 0.96 -5.62
CA VAL A 622 -2.16 0.50 -4.60
C VAL A 622 -0.71 0.77 -4.99
N LEU A 623 0.04 1.45 -4.14
CA LEU A 623 1.49 1.62 -4.24
C LEU A 623 2.16 0.53 -3.41
N LEU A 624 3.06 -0.26 -4.02
CA LEU A 624 3.84 -1.27 -3.33
C LEU A 624 5.18 -0.68 -2.88
N VAL A 625 5.29 -0.39 -1.59
CA VAL A 625 6.56 0.02 -0.97
C VAL A 625 7.08 -1.14 -0.12
N VAL A 626 8.36 -1.49 -0.30
CA VAL A 626 8.96 -2.63 0.40
C VAL A 626 10.08 -2.15 1.32
N GLY A 627 10.12 -2.71 2.53
CA GLY A 627 11.12 -2.41 3.55
C GLY A 627 11.48 -3.64 4.37
N SER A 628 12.39 -3.47 5.33
CA SER A 628 13.04 -4.51 6.16
C SER A 628 14.38 -4.99 5.58
N GLY A 629 15.48 -4.46 6.11
CA GLY A 629 16.83 -4.89 5.74
C GLY A 629 17.57 -4.04 4.69
N PHE A 630 17.02 -2.90 4.26
CA PHE A 630 17.66 -2.03 3.27
C PHE A 630 18.49 -0.91 3.90
N GLY A 631 19.57 -0.49 3.22
CA GLY A 631 20.39 0.63 3.66
C GLY A 631 21.31 1.29 2.62
N ASN A 632 21.43 0.73 1.41
CA ASN A 632 22.15 1.31 0.28
C ASN A 632 21.38 1.08 -1.04
N TRP A 633 21.84 1.65 -2.16
CA TRP A 633 21.18 1.44 -3.46
C TRP A 633 21.60 0.13 -4.12
N GLU A 634 22.84 -0.33 -3.89
CA GLU A 634 23.42 -1.51 -4.53
C GLU A 634 22.60 -2.76 -4.25
N ASP A 635 22.20 -2.96 -2.99
CA ASP A 635 21.40 -4.12 -2.60
C ASP A 635 19.90 -3.90 -2.86
N SER A 636 19.45 -2.64 -2.84
CA SER A 636 18.04 -2.27 -2.99
C SER A 636 17.58 -2.18 -4.45
N GLN A 637 18.49 -1.95 -5.41
CA GLN A 637 18.16 -1.73 -6.83
C GLN A 637 17.37 -2.89 -7.42
N GLN A 638 17.66 -4.13 -7.00
CA GLN A 638 16.99 -5.34 -7.50
C GLN A 638 15.48 -5.34 -7.21
N TYR A 639 15.02 -4.63 -6.17
CA TYR A 639 13.60 -4.52 -5.84
C TYR A 639 12.94 -3.43 -6.68
N ILE A 640 13.62 -2.32 -6.92
CA ILE A 640 13.14 -1.26 -7.81
C ILE A 640 13.10 -1.72 -9.28
N THR A 641 14.11 -2.47 -9.76
CA THR A 641 14.12 -3.02 -11.13
C THR A 641 13.30 -4.32 -11.26
N GLY A 642 13.02 -4.98 -10.13
CA GLY A 642 12.30 -6.24 -10.06
C GLY A 642 13.15 -7.49 -10.31
N GLU A 643 14.48 -7.37 -10.41
CA GLU A 643 15.40 -8.49 -10.66
C GLU A 643 15.45 -9.53 -9.53
N TRP A 644 15.06 -9.15 -8.31
CA TRP A 644 15.05 -10.05 -7.15
C TRP A 644 14.25 -11.35 -7.42
N SER A 645 13.16 -11.28 -8.19
CA SER A 645 12.32 -12.45 -8.47
C SER A 645 13.01 -13.45 -9.40
N LEU A 646 13.93 -13.01 -10.27
CA LEU A 646 14.68 -13.89 -11.16
C LEU A 646 15.65 -14.78 -10.38
N ALA A 647 16.34 -14.21 -9.39
CA ALA A 647 17.23 -14.97 -8.49
C ALA A 647 16.50 -16.05 -7.70
N ARG A 648 15.17 -15.92 -7.57
CA ARG A 648 14.30 -16.86 -6.86
C ARG A 648 13.57 -17.84 -7.78
N GLY A 649 13.92 -17.87 -9.06
CA GLY A 649 13.45 -18.86 -10.03
C GLY A 649 12.22 -18.44 -10.84
N HIS A 650 11.76 -17.19 -10.72
CA HIS A 650 10.75 -16.66 -11.64
C HIS A 650 11.36 -16.27 -12.99
N PHE A 651 10.56 -16.29 -14.06
CA PHE A 651 11.00 -15.93 -15.41
C PHE A 651 10.70 -14.46 -15.79
N TYR A 652 10.21 -13.67 -14.85
CA TYR A 652 9.82 -12.27 -15.03
C TYR A 652 10.23 -11.45 -13.81
N LYS A 653 10.41 -10.13 -14.03
CA LYS A 653 10.80 -9.19 -12.98
C LYS A 653 9.56 -8.68 -12.23
N MET A 654 9.70 -8.47 -10.91
CA MET A 654 8.64 -7.94 -10.03
C MET A 654 9.04 -6.59 -9.38
N PRO A 655 9.02 -5.46 -10.12
CA PRO A 655 9.41 -4.16 -9.57
C PRO A 655 8.58 -3.71 -8.36
N ALA A 656 9.18 -3.02 -7.39
CA ALA A 656 8.48 -2.29 -6.35
C ALA A 656 8.33 -0.80 -6.72
N ASP A 657 7.35 -0.12 -6.13
CA ASP A 657 7.13 1.32 -6.35
C ASP A 657 8.02 2.18 -5.43
N GLY A 658 8.55 1.64 -4.34
CA GLY A 658 9.52 2.34 -3.51
C GLY A 658 10.20 1.48 -2.45
N ILE A 659 11.26 2.03 -1.87
CA ILE A 659 12.06 1.41 -0.80
C ILE A 659 11.82 2.14 0.52
N LEU A 660 11.57 1.38 1.57
CA LEU A 660 11.39 1.86 2.93
C LEU A 660 12.64 1.59 3.77
N LEU A 661 13.13 2.64 4.41
CA LEU A 661 14.22 2.63 5.37
C LEU A 661 13.70 2.88 6.78
N GLY A 662 14.31 2.21 7.75
CA GLY A 662 14.13 2.49 9.17
C GLY A 662 15.47 2.53 9.87
N SER A 663 15.96 1.36 10.27
CA SER A 663 17.27 1.12 10.88
C SER A 663 18.45 1.95 10.34
N ARG A 664 18.56 2.11 9.02
CA ARG A 664 19.67 2.81 8.35
C ARG A 664 19.85 4.26 8.80
N VAL A 665 18.76 4.96 9.13
CA VAL A 665 18.80 6.40 9.44
C VAL A 665 18.91 6.69 10.94
N MET A 666 19.00 5.66 11.79
CA MET A 666 19.15 5.84 13.23
C MET A 666 20.50 6.46 13.63
N VAL A 667 21.52 6.31 12.78
CA VAL A 667 22.84 6.91 12.98
C VAL A 667 23.01 8.25 12.26
N ALA A 668 21.96 8.76 11.61
CA ALA A 668 22.01 10.01 10.88
C ALA A 668 22.24 11.20 11.82
N LYS A 669 22.84 12.28 11.29
CA LYS A 669 23.18 13.49 12.05
C LYS A 669 22.00 14.07 12.81
N GLU A 670 20.86 14.16 12.15
CA GLU A 670 19.64 14.78 12.66
C GLU A 670 18.82 13.85 13.57
N ALA A 671 19.20 12.57 13.69
CA ALA A 671 18.56 11.64 14.62
C ALA A 671 18.97 11.96 16.07
N ALA A 672 17.99 11.99 16.98
CA ALA A 672 18.20 12.24 18.40
C ALA A 672 18.85 11.06 19.16
N THR A 673 19.16 9.96 18.47
CA THR A 673 19.91 8.84 19.05
C THR A 673 21.24 9.34 19.62
N ALA A 674 21.54 8.98 20.86
CA ALA A 674 22.71 9.50 21.57
C ALA A 674 24.01 9.12 20.84
N PRO A 675 25.06 9.96 20.85
CA PRO A 675 26.31 9.71 20.11
C PRO A 675 26.93 8.33 20.40
N GLU A 676 26.96 7.91 21.66
CA GLU A 676 27.49 6.62 22.08
C GLU A 676 26.63 5.45 21.59
N VAL A 677 25.32 5.65 21.48
CA VAL A 677 24.39 4.67 20.88
C VAL A 677 24.60 4.60 19.36
N LYS A 678 24.81 5.74 18.69
CA LYS A 678 25.14 5.76 17.26
C LYS A 678 26.44 5.01 16.99
N GLN A 679 27.47 5.22 17.81
CA GLN A 679 28.73 4.48 17.70
C GLN A 679 28.53 2.99 17.93
N LEU A 680 27.77 2.59 18.95
CA LEU A 680 27.44 1.18 19.19
C LEU A 680 26.71 0.53 18.01
N LEU A 681 25.82 1.27 17.33
CA LEU A 681 25.15 0.81 16.13
C LEU A 681 26.11 0.64 14.94
N VAL A 682 27.08 1.54 14.78
CA VAL A 682 28.14 1.42 13.77
C VAL A 682 29.06 0.23 14.06
N ASP A 683 29.35 -0.03 15.32
CA ASP A 683 30.17 -1.17 15.75
C ASP A 683 29.41 -2.51 15.70
N THR A 684 28.09 -2.47 15.48
CA THR A 684 27.26 -3.67 15.39
C THR A 684 27.33 -4.26 13.97
N PRO A 685 27.85 -5.49 13.79
CA PRO A 685 28.24 -5.99 12.48
C PRO A 685 27.07 -6.28 11.53
N GLY A 686 25.91 -6.69 12.07
CA GLY A 686 24.80 -7.22 11.28
C GLY A 686 25.10 -8.59 10.68
N ILE A 687 24.20 -9.07 9.81
CA ILE A 687 24.34 -10.35 9.11
C ILE A 687 24.63 -10.15 7.61
N GLU A 688 25.51 -10.99 7.06
CA GLU A 688 25.82 -11.00 5.63
C GLU A 688 24.73 -11.69 4.82
N SER A 689 24.31 -12.87 5.28
CA SER A 689 23.24 -13.66 4.68
C SER A 689 21.91 -13.33 5.34
N GLU A 690 20.95 -12.84 4.56
CA GLU A 690 19.60 -12.58 5.03
C GLU A 690 18.94 -13.84 5.62
N LEU A 691 19.30 -15.05 5.19
CA LEU A 691 18.74 -16.32 5.67
C LEU A 691 18.97 -16.58 7.17
N GLU A 692 19.92 -15.87 7.79
CA GLU A 692 20.30 -16.07 9.19
C GLU A 692 19.45 -15.24 10.16
N TRP A 693 18.56 -14.37 9.67
CA TRP A 693 17.81 -13.44 10.52
C TRP A 693 16.97 -14.14 11.60
N GLU A 694 16.38 -15.31 11.31
CA GLU A 694 15.57 -16.08 12.26
C GLU A 694 16.38 -16.66 13.43
N GLN A 695 17.72 -16.67 13.34
CA GLN A 695 18.56 -17.09 14.47
C GLN A 695 18.39 -16.15 15.67
N SER A 696 17.94 -14.90 15.46
CA SER A 696 17.64 -13.93 16.51
C SER A 696 16.59 -14.41 17.52
N TYR A 697 15.68 -15.32 17.13
CA TYR A 697 14.70 -15.91 18.04
C TYR A 697 15.36 -16.78 19.11
N LYS A 698 16.47 -17.45 18.79
CA LYS A 698 17.18 -18.40 19.66
C LYS A 698 18.42 -17.80 20.33
N GLY A 699 19.01 -16.77 19.73
CA GLY A 699 20.25 -16.16 20.23
C GLY A 699 20.56 -14.83 19.55
N VAL A 700 21.85 -14.54 19.38
CA VAL A 700 22.34 -13.31 18.75
C VAL A 700 22.65 -13.58 17.27
N ALA A 701 22.05 -12.79 16.38
CA ALA A 701 22.32 -12.78 14.94
C ALA A 701 22.88 -11.41 14.55
N GLY A 702 24.16 -11.34 14.19
CA GLY A 702 24.79 -10.08 13.76
C GLY A 702 24.80 -8.97 14.82
N GLY A 703 24.83 -9.33 16.10
CA GLY A 703 24.73 -8.37 17.21
C GLY A 703 23.30 -7.91 17.52
N VAL A 704 22.27 -8.57 17.00
CA VAL A 704 20.85 -8.32 17.26
C VAL A 704 20.17 -9.60 17.75
N LEU A 705 19.20 -9.50 18.67
CA LEU A 705 18.41 -10.62 19.17
C LEU A 705 16.91 -10.26 19.18
N THR A 706 16.05 -11.28 19.28
CA THR A 706 14.60 -11.10 19.42
C THR A 706 14.17 -11.23 20.89
N VAL A 707 13.56 -10.18 21.41
CA VAL A 707 12.87 -10.15 22.71
C VAL A 707 11.36 -10.06 22.54
N THR A 708 10.61 -10.31 23.61
CA THR A 708 9.15 -10.21 23.61
C THR A 708 8.71 -8.87 24.23
N SER A 709 7.78 -8.16 23.62
CA SER A 709 7.21 -6.91 24.13
C SER A 709 6.34 -7.13 25.39
N GLU A 710 5.84 -6.05 25.98
CA GLU A 710 4.82 -6.11 27.04
C GLU A 710 3.57 -6.86 26.54
N LEU A 711 3.21 -6.67 25.26
CA LEU A 711 2.02 -7.22 24.61
C LEU A 711 2.21 -8.61 24.00
N GLY A 712 3.40 -9.20 24.13
CA GLY A 712 3.68 -10.55 23.58
C GLY A 712 4.14 -10.56 22.12
N GLU A 713 4.44 -9.41 21.53
CA GLU A 713 4.92 -9.31 20.14
C GLU A 713 6.45 -9.29 20.08
N PRO A 714 7.08 -9.91 19.06
CA PRO A 714 8.53 -9.97 18.97
C PRO A 714 9.12 -8.62 18.56
N ILE A 715 10.31 -8.32 19.10
CA ILE A 715 11.06 -7.09 18.89
C ILE A 715 12.53 -7.44 18.63
N HIS A 716 13.09 -6.97 17.52
CA HIS A 716 14.53 -6.99 17.30
C HIS A 716 15.21 -5.85 18.08
N ASN A 717 16.16 -6.21 18.93
CA ASN A 717 16.90 -5.33 19.82
C ASN A 717 18.39 -5.64 19.73
N VAL A 718 19.26 -4.64 19.82
CA VAL A 718 20.71 -4.81 19.85
C VAL A 718 21.09 -5.70 21.04
N ALA A 719 22.01 -6.63 20.83
CA ALA A 719 22.51 -7.57 21.83
C ALA A 719 23.58 -6.93 22.74
N ASN A 720 23.34 -5.72 23.21
CA ASN A 720 24.10 -5.11 24.30
C ASN A 720 23.71 -5.76 25.65
N ARG A 721 24.34 -5.35 26.75
CA ARG A 721 24.05 -5.93 28.08
C ARG A 721 22.57 -5.84 28.45
N CYS A 722 21.90 -4.75 28.11
CA CYS A 722 20.46 -4.58 28.29
C CYS A 722 19.61 -5.55 27.48
N GLY A 723 19.88 -5.69 26.17
CA GLY A 723 19.16 -6.63 25.30
C GLY A 723 19.34 -8.08 25.74
N LEU A 724 20.55 -8.46 26.14
CA LEU A 724 20.86 -9.79 26.66
C LEU A 724 20.13 -10.07 27.98
N LEU A 725 20.09 -9.10 28.91
CA LEU A 725 19.35 -9.22 30.15
C LEU A 725 17.84 -9.35 29.90
N TRP A 726 17.29 -8.57 28.98
CA TRP A 726 15.87 -8.69 28.61
C TRP A 726 15.58 -10.10 28.10
N LYS A 727 16.38 -10.61 27.16
CA LYS A 727 16.22 -11.97 26.62
C LYS A 727 16.25 -13.03 27.73
N GLU A 728 17.21 -12.92 28.64
CA GLU A 728 17.33 -13.82 29.79
C GLU A 728 16.08 -13.76 30.70
N PHE A 729 15.56 -12.56 30.99
CA PHE A 729 14.38 -12.41 31.84
C PHE A 729 13.10 -12.89 31.14
N ASP A 730 13.02 -12.75 29.81
CA ASP A 730 11.92 -13.34 29.03
C ASP A 730 11.85 -14.86 29.24
N GLU A 731 12.99 -15.55 29.14
CA GLU A 731 13.10 -17.01 29.24
C GLU A 731 12.96 -17.52 30.68
N LYS A 732 13.53 -16.81 31.66
CA LYS A 732 13.51 -17.23 33.06
C LYS A 732 12.20 -16.89 33.78
N TYR A 733 11.60 -15.73 33.49
CA TYR A 733 10.53 -15.16 34.31
C TYR A 733 9.27 -14.79 33.56
N PHE A 734 9.35 -14.28 32.32
CA PHE A 734 8.18 -13.71 31.64
C PHE A 734 7.43 -14.68 30.72
N SER A 735 8.02 -15.85 30.41
CA SER A 735 7.40 -16.93 29.64
C SER A 735 6.80 -18.05 30.49
N ILE A 736 7.07 -18.10 31.79
CA ILE A 736 6.54 -19.15 32.69
C ILE A 736 5.09 -18.85 33.14
N PRO A 737 4.32 -19.88 33.56
CA PRO A 737 2.95 -19.70 34.04
C PRO A 737 2.84 -18.72 35.21
N ARG A 738 1.79 -17.90 35.24
CA ARG A 738 1.62 -16.78 36.18
C ARG A 738 1.68 -17.21 37.65
N ASP A 739 1.19 -18.40 37.97
CA ASP A 739 1.21 -19.04 39.29
C ASP A 739 2.63 -19.43 39.76
N GLN A 740 3.59 -19.52 38.83
CA GLN A 740 4.99 -19.84 39.13
C GLN A 740 5.90 -18.60 39.18
N VAL A 741 5.47 -17.48 38.59
CA VAL A 741 6.26 -16.24 38.51
C VAL A 741 6.64 -15.71 39.88
N GLU A 742 5.69 -15.62 40.81
CA GLU A 742 5.93 -15.05 42.14
C GLU A 742 7.03 -15.81 42.90
N LEU A 743 6.97 -17.14 42.89
CA LEU A 743 7.98 -17.98 43.53
C LEU A 743 9.34 -17.84 42.84
N ALA A 744 9.38 -17.85 41.51
CA ALA A 744 10.62 -17.75 40.74
C ALA A 744 11.32 -16.39 40.95
N VAL A 745 10.55 -15.29 40.93
CA VAL A 745 11.06 -13.94 41.17
C VAL A 745 11.55 -13.79 42.62
N ARG A 746 10.80 -14.32 43.60
CA ARG A 746 11.21 -14.28 45.01
C ARG A 746 12.50 -15.03 45.28
N LEU A 747 12.68 -16.23 44.72
CA LEU A 747 13.87 -17.05 44.92
C LEU A 747 15.14 -16.44 44.27
N ASN A 748 14.98 -15.64 43.22
CA ASN A 748 16.09 -15.02 42.50
C ASN A 748 16.20 -13.51 42.76
N LYS A 749 15.55 -12.99 43.82
CA LYS A 749 15.43 -11.55 44.06
C LYS A 749 16.79 -10.82 44.07
N GLU A 750 17.79 -11.37 44.76
CA GLU A 750 19.13 -10.76 44.84
C GLU A 750 19.83 -10.72 43.47
N ASP A 751 19.76 -11.80 42.70
CA ASP A 751 20.32 -11.88 41.34
C ASP A 751 19.63 -10.88 40.39
N ILE A 752 18.30 -10.81 40.45
CA ILE A 752 17.51 -9.85 39.66
C ILE A 752 17.96 -8.42 39.98
N ILE A 753 18.07 -8.05 41.26
CA ILE A 753 18.51 -6.71 41.68
C ILE A 753 19.93 -6.42 41.18
N ALA A 754 20.86 -7.37 41.35
CA ALA A 754 22.24 -7.21 40.90
C ALA A 754 22.30 -6.95 39.39
N ARG A 755 21.56 -7.73 38.60
CA ARG A 755 21.52 -7.59 37.14
C ARG A 755 20.83 -6.32 36.67
N LEU A 756 19.73 -5.90 37.30
CA LEU A 756 19.08 -4.61 37.00
C LEU A 756 20.05 -3.44 37.23
N ASN A 757 20.75 -3.44 38.36
CA ASN A 757 21.70 -2.39 38.70
C ASN A 757 22.98 -2.41 37.87
N ALA A 758 23.39 -3.55 37.31
CA ALA A 758 24.59 -3.67 36.49
C ALA A 758 24.34 -3.40 35.00
N ASP A 759 23.22 -3.88 34.46
CA ASP A 759 23.06 -4.06 33.01
C ASP A 759 21.82 -3.39 32.41
N PHE A 760 20.90 -2.85 33.23
CA PHE A 760 19.63 -2.30 32.76
C PHE A 760 19.54 -0.78 32.90
N GLN A 761 18.73 -0.17 32.03
CA GLN A 761 18.38 1.25 32.06
C GLN A 761 17.55 1.65 33.27
N LYS A 762 16.79 0.70 33.85
CA LYS A 762 16.00 0.92 35.07
C LYS A 762 16.64 0.20 36.25
N PRO A 763 17.39 0.91 37.13
CA PRO A 763 17.96 0.28 38.31
C PRO A 763 16.87 -0.12 39.31
N TYR A 764 17.24 -0.96 40.27
CA TYR A 764 16.39 -1.18 41.45
C TYR A 764 16.32 0.10 42.28
N PHE A 765 15.11 0.44 42.73
CA PHE A 765 14.89 1.65 43.52
C PHE A 765 15.55 1.54 44.90
N GLY A 766 15.31 0.43 45.58
CA GLY A 766 15.62 0.25 46.99
C GLY A 766 17.10 0.39 47.33
N SER A 767 17.45 1.49 48.01
CA SER A 767 18.81 1.77 48.46
C SER A 767 18.79 2.73 49.64
N LYS A 768 19.52 2.40 50.71
CA LYS A 768 19.66 3.24 51.90
C LYS A 768 21.12 3.59 52.14
N ARG A 769 21.37 4.70 52.83
CA ARG A 769 22.73 5.07 53.22
C ARG A 769 23.16 4.29 54.46
N HIS A 770 24.29 3.60 54.37
CA HIS A 770 24.86 2.87 55.50
C HIS A 770 25.34 3.85 56.56
N THR A 771 24.89 3.67 57.80
CA THR A 771 25.05 4.64 58.89
C THR A 771 26.52 4.86 59.31
N GLU A 772 27.39 3.88 59.10
CA GLU A 772 28.80 3.95 59.54
C GLU A 772 29.77 4.32 58.41
N THR A 773 29.52 3.81 57.19
CA THR A 773 30.44 3.99 56.05
C THR A 773 30.00 5.12 55.13
N GLY A 774 28.74 5.56 55.21
CA GLY A 774 28.16 6.58 54.34
C GLY A 774 27.90 6.12 52.91
N GLU A 775 28.17 4.85 52.58
CA GLU A 775 27.94 4.24 51.27
C GLU A 775 26.48 3.80 51.09
N ASN A 776 26.02 3.73 49.84
CA ASN A 776 24.68 3.23 49.53
C ASN A 776 24.67 1.70 49.52
N VAL A 777 23.79 1.10 50.32
CA VAL A 777 23.56 -0.35 50.37
C VAL A 777 22.15 -0.69 49.89
N LEU A 778 21.93 -1.92 49.43
CA LEU A 778 20.62 -2.41 49.02
C LEU A 778 19.67 -2.47 50.22
N ALA A 779 18.40 -2.14 49.98
CA ALA A 779 17.35 -2.17 50.99
C ALA A 779 15.99 -2.39 50.32
N ASP A 780 15.06 -3.04 51.01
CA ASP A 780 13.66 -3.01 50.63
C ASP A 780 12.98 -1.70 51.06
N LEU A 781 11.82 -1.40 50.48
CA LEU A 781 11.11 -0.12 50.75
C LEU A 781 10.80 0.09 52.23
N ASP A 782 10.45 -0.98 52.95
CA ASP A 782 10.17 -0.97 54.39
C ASP A 782 11.44 -0.90 55.25
N GLU A 783 12.62 -1.05 54.66
CA GLU A 783 13.92 -0.87 55.29
C GLU A 783 14.55 0.51 55.02
N MET A 784 13.87 1.36 54.23
CA MET A 784 14.28 2.72 53.91
C MET A 784 13.57 3.74 54.81
N SER A 785 14.28 4.80 55.20
CA SER A 785 13.65 5.96 55.84
C SER A 785 12.94 6.85 54.82
N TYR A 786 12.07 7.76 55.29
CA TYR A 786 11.44 8.75 54.39
C TYR A 786 12.48 9.66 53.71
N ALA A 787 13.58 9.97 54.40
CA ALA A 787 14.70 10.71 53.83
C ALA A 787 15.43 9.91 52.74
N ASP A 788 15.63 8.60 52.94
CA ASP A 788 16.24 7.73 51.93
C ASP A 788 15.38 7.69 50.67
N VAL A 789 14.06 7.52 50.81
CA VAL A 789 13.13 7.49 49.67
C VAL A 789 13.12 8.82 48.93
N LEU A 790 13.01 9.95 49.63
CA LEU A 790 13.04 11.28 49.01
C LEU A 790 14.35 11.53 48.26
N SER A 791 15.49 11.21 48.88
CA SER A 791 16.81 11.37 48.26
C SER A 791 16.95 10.48 47.04
N ARG A 792 16.53 9.21 47.13
CA ARG A 792 16.60 8.25 46.03
C ARG A 792 15.67 8.61 44.87
N MET A 793 14.50 9.19 45.14
CA MET A 793 13.65 9.74 44.09
C MET A 793 14.37 10.86 43.34
N ILE A 794 15.04 11.79 44.03
CA ILE A 794 15.83 12.83 43.37
C ILE A 794 16.96 12.21 42.54
N ASP A 795 17.75 11.30 43.11
CA ASP A 795 18.90 10.69 42.43
C ASP A 795 18.53 9.99 41.11
N LEU A 796 17.30 9.49 40.99
CA LEU A 796 16.83 8.80 39.79
C LEU A 796 15.97 9.67 38.89
N MET A 797 15.23 10.65 39.42
CA MET A 797 14.26 11.45 38.66
C MET A 797 14.81 12.81 38.16
N PHE A 798 15.94 13.26 38.71
CA PHE A 798 16.56 14.54 38.42
C PHE A 798 17.98 14.33 37.88
N VAL A 799 18.31 14.98 36.77
CA VAL A 799 19.61 14.88 36.11
C VAL A 799 20.54 15.95 36.67
N GLU A 800 21.61 15.50 37.31
CA GLU A 800 22.70 16.35 37.83
C GLU A 800 24.03 15.85 37.30
N ILE A 801 24.38 16.31 36.10
CA ILE A 801 25.68 16.01 35.49
C ILE A 801 26.51 17.28 35.50
N LYS A 802 27.78 17.13 35.89
CA LYS A 802 28.73 18.25 35.91
C LYS A 802 28.80 18.89 34.52
N ASP A 803 28.76 20.22 34.48
CA ASP A 803 28.85 21.02 33.25
C ASP A 803 27.66 20.87 32.28
N LYS A 804 26.56 20.22 32.68
CA LYS A 804 25.27 20.19 31.96
C LYS A 804 24.17 20.90 32.74
N PRO A 805 23.14 21.47 32.07
CA PRO A 805 21.97 22.02 32.76
C PRO A 805 21.28 20.97 33.61
N GLN A 806 21.05 21.29 34.88
CA GLN A 806 20.26 20.43 35.77
C GLN A 806 18.79 20.48 35.36
N ARG A 807 18.13 19.32 35.33
CA ARG A 807 16.72 19.24 34.92
C ARG A 807 16.01 18.04 35.52
N TRP A 808 14.71 18.18 35.71
CA TRP A 808 13.83 17.03 35.89
C TRP A 808 13.73 16.26 34.58
N LEU A 809 13.76 14.92 34.64
CA LEU A 809 13.55 14.10 33.44
C LEU A 809 12.15 14.30 32.84
N HIS A 810 11.16 14.57 33.69
CA HIS A 810 9.80 14.90 33.28
C HIS A 810 9.05 15.60 34.42
N GLU A 811 8.13 16.51 34.10
CA GLU A 811 7.34 17.28 35.09
C GLU A 811 6.55 16.37 36.05
N THR A 812 6.05 15.24 35.56
CA THR A 812 5.32 14.28 36.42
C THR A 812 6.22 13.66 37.49
N PHE A 813 7.53 13.59 37.28
CA PHE A 813 8.45 13.09 38.29
C PHE A 813 8.62 14.10 39.44
N ARG A 814 8.80 15.40 39.11
CA ARG A 814 8.75 16.48 40.10
C ARG A 814 7.49 16.41 40.95
N THR A 815 6.35 16.26 40.27
CA THR A 815 5.04 16.18 40.93
C THR A 815 4.93 14.97 41.86
N ARG A 816 5.53 13.82 41.50
CA ARG A 816 5.57 12.64 42.39
C ARG A 816 6.42 12.90 43.62
N VAL A 817 7.60 13.51 43.49
CA VAL A 817 8.42 13.86 44.66
C VAL A 817 7.67 14.80 45.59
N GLY A 818 7.03 15.85 45.07
CA GLY A 818 6.23 16.77 45.87
C GLY A 818 5.09 16.07 46.61
N LYS A 819 4.37 15.14 45.95
CA LYS A 819 3.33 14.33 46.60
C LYS A 819 3.87 13.44 47.71
N PHE A 820 5.05 12.85 47.53
CA PHE A 820 5.68 12.04 48.57
C PHE A 820 6.19 12.91 49.74
N MET A 821 6.67 14.14 49.47
CA MET A 821 6.98 15.13 50.52
C MET A 821 5.72 15.52 51.32
N THR A 822 4.61 15.80 50.65
CA THR A 822 3.32 16.07 51.31
C THR A 822 2.89 14.90 52.18
N ARG A 823 2.97 13.67 51.66
CA ARG A 823 2.65 12.46 52.43
C ARG A 823 3.55 12.27 53.65
N SER A 824 4.84 12.57 53.49
CA SER A 824 5.79 12.54 54.59
C SER A 824 5.42 13.59 55.65
N GLU A 825 5.05 14.80 55.25
CA GLU A 825 4.61 15.85 56.18
C GLU A 825 3.35 15.43 56.95
N GLU A 826 2.34 14.86 56.28
CA GLU A 826 1.14 14.32 56.92
C GLU A 826 1.46 13.28 58.02
N ARG A 827 2.54 12.50 57.85
CA ARG A 827 2.97 11.49 58.80
C ARG A 827 3.62 12.09 60.05
N PHE A 828 4.45 13.12 59.89
CA PHE A 828 5.29 13.66 60.98
C PHE A 828 4.75 14.93 61.61
N ARG A 829 3.83 15.64 60.95
CA ARG A 829 3.17 16.83 61.47
C ARG A 829 2.27 16.45 62.66
N ARG A 830 2.52 17.07 63.81
CA ARG A 830 1.79 16.81 65.07
C ARG A 830 0.64 17.78 65.32
N ASP A 831 0.74 19.01 64.81
CA ASP A 831 -0.27 20.06 64.98
C ASP A 831 -1.00 20.35 63.67
N ALA A 832 -2.33 20.41 63.70
CA ALA A 832 -3.15 20.75 62.53
C ALA A 832 -3.14 22.26 62.19
N VAL A 833 -2.45 23.09 62.98
CA VAL A 833 -2.41 24.55 62.81
C VAL A 833 -1.08 24.97 62.17
N GLY A 834 -1.14 25.57 60.98
CA GLY A 834 0.01 26.05 60.21
C GLY A 834 0.01 25.61 58.74
N ASP A 835 0.75 26.35 57.91
CA ASP A 835 0.89 26.06 56.47
C ASP A 835 1.72 24.79 56.23
N MET A 836 1.39 24.09 55.15
CA MET A 836 2.20 22.96 54.66
C MET A 836 3.61 23.43 54.27
N PHE A 837 4.56 22.51 54.19
CA PHE A 837 5.92 22.80 53.75
C PHE A 837 5.91 23.44 52.36
N ASP A 838 6.63 24.55 52.22
CA ASP A 838 6.76 25.23 50.94
C ASP A 838 7.63 24.39 49.99
N GLN A 839 7.04 23.96 48.88
CA GLN A 839 7.70 23.16 47.85
C GLN A 839 8.19 24.01 46.67
N SER A 840 8.18 25.34 46.77
CA SER A 840 8.59 26.26 45.69
C SER A 840 10.00 25.99 45.18
N GLU A 841 10.96 25.66 46.07
CA GLU A 841 12.35 25.34 45.68
C GLU A 841 12.50 23.98 44.98
N LEU A 842 11.49 23.10 45.01
CA LEU A 842 11.60 21.75 44.45
C LEU A 842 11.84 21.76 42.93
N GLU A 843 11.36 22.79 42.24
CA GLU A 843 11.55 22.93 40.79
C GLU A 843 13.01 23.18 40.41
N SER A 844 13.68 24.13 41.08
CA SER A 844 15.02 24.60 40.73
C SER A 844 16.14 24.00 41.57
N ASN A 845 15.87 23.58 42.81
CA ASN A 845 16.86 23.05 43.75
C ASN A 845 16.28 21.88 44.58
N PRO A 846 16.04 20.71 43.96
CA PRO A 846 15.42 19.59 44.65
C PRO A 846 16.20 19.08 45.86
N ARG A 847 17.53 19.04 45.80
CA ARG A 847 18.36 18.64 46.96
C ARG A 847 18.26 19.64 48.10
N GLY A 848 18.22 20.95 47.79
CA GLY A 848 17.98 22.00 48.78
C GLY A 848 16.61 21.85 49.44
N ALA A 849 15.56 21.65 48.64
CA ALA A 849 14.20 21.44 49.14
C ALA A 849 14.10 20.22 50.08
N VAL A 850 14.73 19.08 49.72
CA VAL A 850 14.79 17.89 50.59
C VAL A 850 15.59 18.18 51.86
N SER A 851 16.71 18.91 51.78
CA SER A 851 17.51 19.28 52.96
C SER A 851 16.74 20.18 53.93
N ALA A 852 16.02 21.18 53.41
CA ALA A 852 15.14 22.04 54.20
C ALA A 852 13.97 21.26 54.81
N PHE A 853 13.42 20.28 54.08
CA PHE A 853 12.37 19.39 54.60
C PHE A 853 12.87 18.52 55.76
N ILE A 854 14.07 17.94 55.62
CA ILE A 854 14.73 17.17 56.69
C ILE A 854 14.99 18.04 57.92
N ALA A 855 15.43 19.29 57.73
CA ALA A 855 15.66 20.22 58.83
C ALA A 855 14.36 20.55 59.60
N LYS A 856 13.23 20.66 58.91
CA LYS A 856 11.90 20.89 59.52
C LYS A 856 11.38 19.62 60.23
N TYR A 857 11.58 18.45 59.64
CA TYR A 857 11.07 17.17 60.14
C TYR A 857 12.20 16.15 60.35
N PRO A 858 13.10 16.32 61.34
CA PRO A 858 14.29 15.49 61.49
C PRO A 858 14.02 13.99 61.70
N GLN A 859 12.80 13.62 62.15
CA GLN A 859 12.41 12.22 62.31
C GLN A 859 12.37 11.44 60.99
N VAL A 860 12.27 12.12 59.85
CA VAL A 860 12.23 11.49 58.51
C VAL A 860 13.51 10.72 58.18
N VAL A 861 14.63 11.04 58.84
CA VAL A 861 15.95 10.41 58.63
C VAL A 861 16.06 9.05 59.31
N THR A 862 15.39 8.86 60.45
CA THR A 862 15.52 7.63 61.25
C THR A 862 14.28 6.75 61.22
N THR A 863 13.13 7.29 60.81
CA THR A 863 11.88 6.55 60.77
C THR A 863 11.75 5.82 59.45
N LEU A 864 11.64 4.48 59.50
CA LEU A 864 11.38 3.65 58.34
C LEU A 864 9.96 3.87 57.79
N LEU A 865 9.76 3.61 56.49
CA LEU A 865 8.44 3.70 55.89
C LEU A 865 7.45 2.76 56.58
N SER A 866 6.25 3.27 56.82
CA SER A 866 5.15 2.43 57.29
C SER A 866 4.56 1.62 56.13
N VAL A 867 3.97 0.45 56.41
CA VAL A 867 3.33 -0.38 55.37
C VAL A 867 2.35 0.42 54.50
N PRO A 868 1.42 1.25 55.06
CA PRO A 868 0.54 2.09 54.24
C PRO A 868 1.27 3.10 53.35
N ASP A 869 2.47 3.54 53.73
CA ASP A 869 3.24 4.53 52.97
C ASP A 869 4.13 3.86 51.91
N CYS A 870 4.54 2.60 52.11
CA CYS A 870 5.06 1.74 51.05
C CYS A 870 4.00 1.54 49.96
N ASP A 871 2.76 1.20 50.35
CA ASP A 871 1.64 1.04 49.41
C ASP A 871 1.35 2.35 48.66
N PHE A 872 1.34 3.48 49.38
CA PHE A 872 1.20 4.80 48.77
C PHE A 872 2.29 5.10 47.74
N PHE A 873 3.55 4.78 48.04
CA PHE A 873 4.66 4.98 47.11
C PHE A 873 4.51 4.12 45.84
N LEU A 874 4.12 2.85 46.00
CA LEU A 874 3.87 1.97 44.85
C LEU A 874 2.69 2.47 44.00
N GLU A 875 1.62 2.95 44.64
CA GLU A 875 0.49 3.56 43.94
C GLU A 875 0.88 4.86 43.20
N LEU A 876 1.76 5.66 43.81
CA LEU A 876 2.33 6.84 43.18
C LEU A 876 3.16 6.48 41.93
N CYS A 877 3.87 5.34 41.97
CA CYS A 877 4.59 4.79 40.81
C CYS A 877 3.64 4.32 39.70
N ARG A 878 2.44 3.82 40.05
CA ARG A 878 1.37 3.41 39.10
C ARG A 878 0.57 4.60 38.55
N THR A 879 0.56 5.73 39.26
CA THR A 879 -0.22 6.92 38.90
C THR A 879 0.13 7.42 37.49
N GLY A 880 -0.91 7.79 36.72
CA GLY A 880 -0.79 8.26 35.34
C GLY A 880 0.20 9.42 35.14
N GLY A 881 0.89 9.42 34.00
CA GLY A 881 2.01 10.31 33.68
C GLY A 881 3.13 9.55 32.96
N LYS A 882 4.35 10.10 32.92
CA LYS A 882 5.52 9.32 32.45
C LYS A 882 5.77 8.15 33.41
N PRO A 883 5.89 6.90 32.97
CA PRO A 883 6.22 5.78 33.86
C PRO A 883 7.54 5.99 34.60
N VAL A 884 7.66 5.44 35.81
CA VAL A 884 8.91 5.57 36.59
C VAL A 884 10.09 4.89 35.87
N ASN A 885 11.27 5.48 36.01
CA ASN A 885 12.51 5.06 35.34
C ASN A 885 13.37 4.09 36.19
N PHE A 886 12.72 3.39 37.11
CA PHE A 886 13.34 2.40 37.99
C PHE A 886 12.36 1.26 38.28
N VAL A 887 12.85 0.17 38.86
CA VAL A 887 12.03 -0.94 39.36
C VAL A 887 11.78 -0.72 40.85
N PRO A 888 10.54 -0.38 41.28
CA PRO A 888 10.27 0.01 42.67
C PRO A 888 10.23 -1.18 43.63
N VAL A 889 9.89 -2.37 43.14
CA VAL A 889 9.75 -3.61 43.93
C VAL A 889 9.99 -4.84 43.03
N ILE A 890 10.47 -5.93 43.61
CA ILE A 890 10.67 -7.22 42.92
C ILE A 890 9.53 -8.17 43.31
N ASP A 891 8.49 -8.22 42.48
CA ASP A 891 7.25 -8.97 42.72
C ASP A 891 6.68 -9.58 41.42
N ALA A 892 5.45 -10.08 41.49
CA ALA A 892 4.75 -10.64 40.32
C ALA A 892 4.48 -9.61 39.20
N GLU A 893 4.62 -8.30 39.45
CA GLU A 893 4.47 -7.24 38.45
C GLU A 893 5.81 -6.86 37.77
N LEU A 894 6.91 -7.56 38.07
CA LEU A 894 8.24 -7.30 37.50
C LEU A 894 8.23 -7.10 35.97
N LYS A 895 7.46 -7.90 35.23
CA LYS A 895 7.31 -7.78 33.76
C LYS A 895 6.87 -6.37 33.35
N THR A 896 5.89 -5.81 34.05
CA THR A 896 5.35 -4.48 33.77
C THR A 896 6.39 -3.41 34.09
N TRP A 897 7.00 -3.47 35.29
CA TRP A 897 8.03 -2.50 35.70
C TRP A 897 9.24 -2.48 34.76
N PHE A 898 9.67 -3.66 34.32
CA PHE A 898 10.79 -3.85 33.41
C PHE A 898 10.51 -3.28 32.02
N LYS A 899 9.38 -3.62 31.40
CA LYS A 899 9.12 -3.35 29.97
C LYS A 899 8.47 -1.99 29.67
N LYS A 900 7.77 -1.37 30.63
CA LYS A 900 7.01 -0.13 30.36
C LYS A 900 7.92 1.04 29.96
N ASP A 901 7.58 1.78 28.91
CA ASP A 901 8.29 3.01 28.49
C ASP A 901 9.83 2.84 28.40
N SER A 902 10.27 1.80 27.67
CA SER A 902 11.66 1.34 27.64
C SER A 902 12.49 1.89 26.47
N LEU A 903 11.94 2.72 25.58
CA LEU A 903 12.58 3.04 24.30
C LEU A 903 13.37 4.36 24.28
N TRP A 904 12.91 5.37 25.03
CA TRP A 904 13.44 6.74 24.96
C TRP A 904 14.87 6.90 25.52
N TYR A 905 15.35 5.97 26.34
CA TYR A 905 16.69 6.02 26.93
C TYR A 905 17.81 6.00 25.88
N SER A 906 17.55 5.44 24.69
CA SER A 906 18.51 5.45 23.57
C SER A 906 18.76 6.84 22.97
N GLU A 907 17.89 7.82 23.26
CA GLU A 907 18.02 9.22 22.84
C GLU A 907 18.50 10.14 23.97
N ASP A 908 18.40 9.70 25.23
CA ASP A 908 18.73 10.51 26.41
C ASP A 908 19.54 9.69 27.44
N LEU A 909 20.83 9.49 27.14
CA LEU A 909 21.75 8.77 28.04
C LEU A 909 22.02 9.51 29.36
N ASP A 910 21.75 10.81 29.42
CA ASP A 910 21.87 11.57 30.68
C ASP A 910 20.89 11.08 31.75
N ALA A 911 19.82 10.39 31.34
CA ALA A 911 18.86 9.74 32.21
C ALA A 911 19.26 8.31 32.65
N VAL A 912 20.37 7.79 32.14
CA VAL A 912 20.78 6.39 32.30
C VAL A 912 21.95 6.30 33.28
N PRO A 913 21.94 5.35 34.24
CA PRO A 913 23.06 5.15 35.16
C PRO A 913 24.40 5.01 34.42
N GLY A 914 25.34 5.89 34.74
CA GLY A 914 26.67 5.90 34.12
C GLY A 914 26.71 6.37 32.67
N GLN A 915 25.64 6.95 32.12
CA GLN A 915 25.52 7.38 30.73
C GLN A 915 25.89 6.26 29.74
N ASP A 916 25.54 5.03 30.11
CA ASP A 916 26.12 3.82 29.54
C ASP A 916 25.20 3.25 28.44
N ALA A 917 25.65 3.35 27.19
CA ALA A 917 24.93 2.84 26.02
C ALA A 917 24.71 1.31 26.04
N GLN A 918 25.42 0.56 26.89
CA GLN A 918 25.18 -0.88 27.05
C GLN A 918 23.93 -1.19 27.88
N ARG A 919 23.37 -0.20 28.58
CA ARG A 919 22.20 -0.36 29.46
C ARG A 919 20.86 -0.05 28.81
N VAL A 920 20.85 0.46 27.58
CA VAL A 920 19.62 0.93 26.93
C VAL A 920 19.08 -0.04 25.90
N CYS A 921 17.76 -0.07 25.73
CA CYS A 921 17.12 -0.81 24.66
C CYS A 921 17.29 -0.07 23.33
N ILE A 922 17.79 -0.74 22.29
CA ILE A 922 18.04 -0.13 20.98
C ILE A 922 17.37 -1.00 19.92
N LEU A 923 16.29 -0.49 19.33
CA LEU A 923 15.55 -1.22 18.30
C LEU A 923 16.35 -1.22 17.01
N GLN A 924 16.76 -2.39 16.51
CA GLN A 924 17.57 -2.44 15.29
C GLN A 924 17.35 -3.72 14.50
N GLY A 925 17.41 -3.64 13.16
CA GLY A 925 17.20 -4.79 12.28
C GLY A 925 18.52 -5.54 12.01
N PRO A 926 18.55 -6.89 12.10
CA PRO A 926 19.78 -7.68 11.96
C PRO A 926 20.43 -7.53 10.57
N VAL A 927 19.62 -7.39 9.51
CA VAL A 927 20.12 -7.21 8.14
C VAL A 927 20.52 -5.74 7.88
N ALA A 928 19.76 -4.79 8.41
CA ALA A 928 19.93 -3.38 8.07
C ALA A 928 21.07 -2.68 8.85
N VAL A 929 21.44 -3.20 10.03
CA VAL A 929 22.45 -2.53 10.88
C VAL A 929 23.80 -2.40 10.21
N ARG A 930 24.19 -3.38 9.38
CA ARG A 930 25.47 -3.39 8.64
C ARG A 930 25.70 -2.18 7.73
N TYR A 931 24.63 -1.50 7.31
CA TYR A 931 24.72 -0.30 6.47
C TYR A 931 24.88 0.99 7.29
N SER A 932 24.80 0.90 8.62
CA SER A 932 25.06 2.03 9.52
C SER A 932 26.57 2.11 9.70
N THR A 933 27.28 2.71 8.76
CA THR A 933 28.76 2.68 8.73
C THR A 933 29.41 3.98 9.19
N VAL A 934 28.66 5.08 9.21
CA VAL A 934 29.16 6.42 9.55
C VAL A 934 28.23 7.04 10.59
N VAL A 935 28.80 7.47 11.72
CA VAL A 935 28.10 8.27 12.72
C VAL A 935 27.89 9.67 12.15
N ASP A 936 26.68 10.21 12.30
CA ASP A 936 26.31 11.57 11.93
C ASP A 936 26.47 11.91 10.43
N GLU A 937 26.25 10.92 9.57
CA GLU A 937 26.00 11.19 8.15
C GLU A 937 24.66 11.94 7.98
N PRO A 938 24.61 13.07 7.26
CA PRO A 938 23.36 13.81 7.04
C PRO A 938 22.31 12.94 6.35
N VAL A 939 21.07 12.94 6.86
CA VAL A 939 20.01 12.10 6.28
C VAL A 939 19.72 12.43 4.81
N ALA A 940 19.90 13.69 4.41
CA ALA A 940 19.75 14.12 3.03
C ALA A 940 20.77 13.46 2.10
N GLU A 941 22.00 13.24 2.55
CA GLU A 941 23.05 12.55 1.79
C GLU A 941 22.76 11.05 1.70
N ILE A 942 22.35 10.40 2.80
CA ILE A 942 21.96 8.99 2.82
C ILE A 942 20.88 8.71 1.76
N LEU A 943 19.80 9.50 1.79
CA LEU A 943 18.66 9.32 0.90
C LEU A 943 18.97 9.76 -0.54
N GLY A 944 19.71 10.85 -0.70
CA GLY A 944 20.17 11.37 -1.98
C GLY A 944 21.03 10.35 -2.73
N ASN A 945 22.05 9.80 -2.07
CA ASN A 945 22.93 8.77 -2.63
C ASN A 945 22.15 7.54 -3.11
N ILE A 946 21.13 7.12 -2.34
CA ILE A 946 20.30 5.97 -2.73
C ILE A 946 19.47 6.29 -3.99
N ALA A 947 18.81 7.45 -4.00
CA ALA A 947 17.98 7.86 -5.12
C ALA A 947 18.78 8.08 -6.41
N GLU A 948 19.95 8.71 -6.31
CA GLU A 948 20.88 8.90 -7.43
C GLU A 948 21.39 7.57 -7.97
N GLY A 949 21.75 6.63 -7.08
CA GLY A 949 22.11 5.26 -7.46
C GLY A 949 21.02 4.59 -8.30
N PHE A 950 19.74 4.69 -7.89
CA PHE A 950 18.64 4.16 -8.70
C PHE A 950 18.50 4.84 -10.06
N VAL A 951 18.67 6.17 -10.13
CA VAL A 951 18.65 6.89 -11.41
C VAL A 951 19.73 6.36 -12.35
N GLU A 952 20.95 6.16 -11.86
CA GLU A 952 22.06 5.67 -12.67
C GLU A 952 21.86 4.22 -13.14
N VAL A 953 21.28 3.36 -12.31
CA VAL A 953 20.91 1.98 -12.69
C VAL A 953 19.88 1.99 -13.83
N VAL A 954 18.84 2.80 -13.71
CA VAL A 954 17.76 2.85 -14.71
C VAL A 954 18.21 3.51 -16.02
N LYS A 955 19.06 4.54 -15.95
CA LYS A 955 19.71 5.13 -17.14
C LYS A 955 20.57 4.12 -17.87
N LYS A 956 21.42 3.37 -17.16
CA LYS A 956 22.28 2.31 -17.75
C LYS A 956 21.47 1.21 -18.41
N ALA A 957 20.29 0.89 -17.89
CA ALA A 957 19.36 -0.07 -18.49
C ALA A 957 18.63 0.48 -19.73
N GLY A 958 18.80 1.76 -20.09
CA GLY A 958 18.18 2.38 -21.27
C GLY A 958 16.70 2.68 -21.11
N HIS A 959 16.16 2.66 -19.89
CA HIS A 959 14.75 2.92 -19.60
C HIS A 959 14.47 4.42 -19.47
N VAL A 960 14.57 5.14 -20.58
CA VAL A 960 14.19 6.55 -20.66
C VAL A 960 12.68 6.65 -20.86
N ALA A 961 12.01 7.45 -20.03
CA ALA A 961 10.59 7.73 -20.22
C ALA A 961 10.43 8.43 -21.56
N VAL A 962 9.60 7.87 -22.45
CA VAL A 962 9.17 8.58 -23.66
C VAL A 962 8.53 9.87 -23.18
N ALA A 963 9.00 11.02 -23.67
CA ALA A 963 8.36 12.30 -23.42
C ALA A 963 6.86 12.09 -23.56
N ILE A 964 6.08 12.44 -22.53
CA ILE A 964 4.64 12.50 -22.68
C ILE A 964 4.44 13.42 -23.87
N ALA A 965 4.01 12.86 -25.00
CA ALA A 965 3.79 13.64 -26.21
C ALA A 965 2.99 14.87 -25.77
N PRO A 966 3.38 16.09 -26.17
CA PRO A 966 2.64 17.29 -25.79
C PRO A 966 1.18 16.96 -26.05
N LYS A 967 0.35 16.98 -24.99
CA LYS A 967 -1.06 16.62 -25.10
C LYS A 967 -1.56 17.41 -26.28
N ALA A 968 -1.86 16.74 -27.39
CA ALA A 968 -2.37 17.40 -28.58
C ALA A 968 -3.55 18.25 -28.09
N GLN A 969 -3.62 19.52 -28.52
CA GLN A 969 -4.76 20.39 -28.24
C GLN A 969 -6.02 19.60 -28.60
N GLN A 970 -6.65 18.98 -27.60
CA GLN A 970 -7.88 18.27 -27.82
C GLN A 970 -8.89 19.37 -28.04
N THR A 971 -9.58 19.31 -29.18
CA THR A 971 -10.84 20.00 -29.34
C THR A 971 -11.76 19.52 -28.23
N VAL A 972 -11.84 20.29 -27.14
CA VAL A 972 -12.69 19.95 -26.00
C VAL A 972 -14.13 20.20 -26.45
N ASP A 973 -14.83 19.13 -26.80
CA ASP A 973 -16.28 19.14 -26.99
C ASP A 973 -16.91 19.01 -25.60
N ILE A 974 -17.21 20.15 -24.96
CA ILE A 974 -17.96 20.17 -23.70
C ILE A 974 -19.43 20.05 -24.08
N ALA A 975 -19.99 18.84 -23.97
CA ALA A 975 -21.34 18.53 -24.39
C ALA A 975 -22.36 19.57 -23.85
N GLY A 976 -23.07 20.22 -24.78
CA GLY A 976 -24.12 21.20 -24.46
C GLY A 976 -23.66 22.66 -24.36
N LEU A 977 -22.36 22.96 -24.51
CA LEU A 977 -21.83 24.34 -24.48
C LEU A 977 -21.44 24.86 -25.86
N ALA A 978 -21.64 26.16 -26.09
CA ALA A 978 -21.18 26.83 -27.29
C ALA A 978 -19.68 27.14 -27.19
N VAL A 979 -18.86 26.34 -27.87
CA VAL A 979 -17.40 26.53 -27.96
C VAL A 979 -17.05 27.13 -29.33
N THR A 980 -16.39 28.28 -29.32
CA THR A 980 -15.87 28.93 -30.55
C THR A 980 -14.35 28.90 -30.50
N GLN A 981 -13.72 28.29 -31.50
CA GLN A 981 -12.26 28.24 -31.61
C GLN A 981 -11.79 29.22 -32.69
N SER A 982 -10.84 30.07 -32.33
CA SER A 982 -10.11 30.96 -33.24
C SER A 982 -8.61 30.68 -33.16
N GLU A 983 -7.83 31.27 -34.07
CA GLU A 983 -6.38 31.05 -34.15
C GLU A 983 -5.69 31.52 -32.85
N GLY A 984 -5.39 30.57 -31.95
CA GLY A 984 -4.72 30.82 -30.67
C GLY A 984 -5.62 31.12 -29.46
N SER A 985 -6.96 31.05 -29.59
CA SER A 985 -7.87 31.22 -28.45
C SER A 985 -9.13 30.36 -28.56
N VAL A 986 -9.64 29.96 -27.40
CA VAL A 986 -10.89 29.19 -27.26
C VAL A 986 -11.85 30.01 -26.41
N GLU A 987 -13.03 30.26 -26.95
CA GLU A 987 -14.13 30.92 -26.25
C GLU A 987 -15.21 29.90 -25.89
N VAL A 988 -15.67 29.94 -24.64
CA VAL A 988 -16.76 29.10 -24.14
C VAL A 988 -17.83 30.00 -23.54
N VAL A 989 -19.05 29.92 -24.06
CA VAL A 989 -20.19 30.73 -23.58
C VAL A 989 -21.09 29.87 -22.71
N MET A 990 -21.36 30.33 -21.50
CA MET A 990 -22.30 29.67 -20.59
C MET A 990 -23.75 29.91 -21.02
N PRO A 991 -24.64 28.91 -20.87
CA PRO A 991 -26.06 29.09 -21.13
C PRO A 991 -26.70 30.19 -20.29
N THR A 992 -27.84 30.68 -20.76
CA THR A 992 -28.69 31.62 -20.02
C THR A 992 -29.71 30.93 -19.09
N ASP A 993 -29.76 29.60 -19.11
CA ASP A 993 -30.61 28.77 -18.25
C ASP A 993 -29.74 28.06 -17.21
N GLU A 994 -30.07 28.25 -15.92
CA GLU A 994 -29.36 27.66 -14.79
C GLU A 994 -29.38 26.13 -14.83
N SER A 995 -30.45 25.52 -15.32
CA SER A 995 -30.59 24.06 -15.42
C SER A 995 -29.68 23.43 -16.49
N ALA A 996 -29.13 24.25 -17.40
CA ALA A 996 -28.23 23.83 -18.46
C ALA A 996 -26.74 24.01 -18.09
N LEU A 997 -26.42 24.53 -16.89
CA LEU A 997 -25.04 24.67 -16.43
C LEU A 997 -24.44 23.30 -16.06
N PRO A 998 -23.16 23.04 -16.41
CA PRO A 998 -22.46 21.86 -15.93
C PRO A 998 -22.20 21.95 -14.42
N SER A 999 -21.97 20.81 -13.76
CA SER A 999 -21.54 20.84 -12.36
C SER A 999 -20.16 21.50 -12.22
N SER A 1000 -19.90 22.15 -11.09
CA SER A 1000 -18.64 22.85 -10.84
C SER A 1000 -17.40 21.97 -11.04
N ASP A 1001 -17.47 20.69 -10.63
CA ASP A 1001 -16.34 19.77 -10.76
C ASP A 1001 -16.12 19.32 -12.21
N GLU A 1002 -17.19 19.03 -12.97
CA GLU A 1002 -17.10 18.70 -14.39
C GLU A 1002 -16.53 19.88 -15.20
N TRP A 1003 -17.01 21.09 -14.90
CA TRP A 1003 -16.52 22.31 -15.54
C TRP A 1003 -15.04 22.58 -15.26
N LEU A 1004 -14.63 22.53 -13.99
CA LEU A 1004 -13.23 22.79 -13.62
C LEU A 1004 -12.30 21.71 -14.20
N ALA A 1005 -12.75 20.47 -14.30
CA ALA A 1005 -12.00 19.40 -14.96
C ALA A 1005 -11.87 19.63 -16.48
N ALA A 1006 -12.95 20.05 -17.14
CA ALA A 1006 -12.93 20.39 -18.56
C ALA A 1006 -12.03 21.61 -18.85
N LEU A 1007 -12.13 22.66 -18.03
CA LEU A 1007 -11.31 23.85 -18.14
C LEU A 1007 -9.83 23.54 -17.88
N ALA A 1008 -9.51 22.73 -16.87
CA ALA A 1008 -8.15 22.26 -16.62
C ALA A 1008 -7.62 21.45 -17.83
N SER A 1009 -8.45 20.61 -18.42
CA SER A 1009 -8.07 19.82 -19.61
C SER A 1009 -7.80 20.70 -20.83
N LEU A 1010 -8.58 21.77 -21.02
CA LEU A 1010 -8.40 22.75 -22.10
C LEU A 1010 -7.06 23.48 -22.02
N VAL A 1011 -6.52 23.68 -20.81
CA VAL A 1011 -5.21 24.32 -20.56
C VAL A 1011 -4.11 23.30 -20.26
N GLY A 1012 -4.30 22.04 -20.64
CA GLY A 1012 -3.38 20.94 -20.33
C GLY A 1012 -1.98 21.08 -20.96
N ASP A 1013 -1.79 22.00 -21.91
CA ASP A 1013 -0.52 22.42 -22.49
C ASP A 1013 0.25 23.43 -21.61
N LYS A 1014 -0.39 23.94 -20.54
CA LYS A 1014 0.12 25.00 -19.65
C LYS A 1014 0.18 24.49 -18.22
N ASP A 1015 1.30 23.86 -17.85
CA ASP A 1015 1.46 23.16 -16.56
C ASP A 1015 1.06 24.00 -15.33
N TRP A 1016 1.46 25.28 -15.29
CA TRP A 1016 1.15 26.18 -14.17
C TRP A 1016 -0.35 26.49 -14.05
N LEU A 1017 -1.04 26.68 -15.17
CA LEU A 1017 -2.45 27.04 -15.22
C LEU A 1017 -3.31 25.80 -14.97
N HIS A 1018 -2.93 24.68 -15.57
CA HIS A 1018 -3.50 23.38 -15.25
C HIS A 1018 -3.37 23.08 -13.74
N ALA A 1019 -2.19 23.30 -13.15
CA ALA A 1019 -1.96 23.12 -11.71
C ALA A 1019 -2.79 24.09 -10.87
N LEU A 1020 -2.88 25.36 -11.24
CA LEU A 1020 -3.71 26.35 -10.54
C LEU A 1020 -5.20 25.97 -10.51
N ILE A 1021 -5.74 25.46 -11.61
CA ILE A 1021 -7.15 25.08 -11.70
C ILE A 1021 -7.40 23.72 -11.02
N SER A 1022 -6.48 22.77 -11.19
CA SER A 1022 -6.64 21.40 -10.68
C SER A 1022 -6.37 21.26 -9.18
N SER A 1023 -5.54 22.13 -8.60
CA SER A 1023 -5.16 22.03 -7.19
C SER A 1023 -6.32 22.45 -6.30
N THR A 1024 -6.75 21.57 -5.40
CA THR A 1024 -7.83 21.88 -4.44
C THR A 1024 -7.38 22.82 -3.33
N HIS A 1025 -6.07 22.95 -3.12
CA HIS A 1025 -5.46 23.80 -2.12
C HIS A 1025 -4.35 24.66 -2.72
N VAL A 1026 -4.07 25.77 -2.06
CA VAL A 1026 -2.89 26.62 -2.27
C VAL A 1026 -2.12 26.74 -0.97
N VAL A 1027 -0.83 27.04 -1.07
CA VAL A 1027 0.04 27.23 0.09
C VAL A 1027 0.06 28.71 0.44
N GLU A 1028 -0.40 29.09 1.62
CA GLU A 1028 -0.16 30.41 2.19
C GLU A 1028 0.74 30.25 3.42
N GLU A 1029 1.91 30.87 3.38
CA GLU A 1029 3.01 30.62 4.32
C GLU A 1029 3.37 29.13 4.42
N LYS A 1030 2.85 28.40 5.41
CA LYS A 1030 3.02 26.95 5.57
C LYS A 1030 1.68 26.20 5.67
N LYS A 1031 0.56 26.90 5.49
CA LYS A 1031 -0.79 26.31 5.55
C LYS A 1031 -1.24 25.91 4.15
N TRP A 1032 -1.99 24.82 4.07
CA TRP A 1032 -2.70 24.42 2.85
C TRP A 1032 -4.16 24.85 2.97
N LEU A 1033 -4.50 25.95 2.33
CA LEU A 1033 -5.84 26.53 2.35
C LEU A 1033 -6.60 26.14 1.09
N THR A 1034 -7.93 26.13 1.15
CA THR A 1034 -8.78 25.91 -0.03
C THR A 1034 -8.40 26.90 -1.14
N ASN A 1035 -8.25 26.39 -2.36
CA ASN A 1035 -7.85 27.22 -3.49
C ASN A 1035 -8.98 28.19 -3.89
N PRO A 1036 -8.83 29.52 -3.68
CA PRO A 1036 -9.88 30.48 -3.98
C PRO A 1036 -10.14 30.63 -5.49
N VAL A 1037 -9.14 30.34 -6.33
CA VAL A 1037 -9.24 30.48 -7.79
C VAL A 1037 -10.25 29.51 -8.38
N ARG A 1038 -10.39 28.31 -7.78
CA ARG A 1038 -11.40 27.34 -8.22
C ARG A 1038 -12.82 27.87 -8.05
N GLN A 1039 -13.09 28.59 -6.97
CA GLN A 1039 -14.41 29.17 -6.71
C GLN A 1039 -14.71 30.31 -7.70
N LEU A 1040 -13.71 31.12 -8.04
CA LEU A 1040 -13.85 32.18 -9.04
C LEU A 1040 -14.19 31.64 -10.44
N LEU A 1041 -13.68 30.45 -10.77
CA LEU A 1041 -13.89 29.84 -12.08
C LEU A 1041 -15.16 28.97 -12.18
N VAL A 1042 -15.98 28.88 -11.12
CA VAL A 1042 -17.28 28.17 -11.16
C VAL A 1042 -18.19 28.84 -12.19
N PRO A 1043 -18.86 28.07 -13.07
CA PRO A 1043 -19.63 28.63 -14.16
C PRO A 1043 -20.90 29.30 -13.65
N GLN A 1044 -21.18 30.52 -14.12
CA GLN A 1044 -22.45 31.22 -13.88
C GLN A 1044 -23.20 31.47 -15.19
N VAL A 1045 -24.51 31.67 -15.06
CA VAL A 1045 -25.41 31.98 -16.17
C VAL A 1045 -24.96 33.25 -16.89
N GLY A 1046 -24.84 33.18 -18.22
CA GLY A 1046 -24.51 34.35 -19.05
C GLY A 1046 -23.04 34.79 -19.05
N GLN A 1047 -22.15 34.03 -18.40
CA GLN A 1047 -20.71 34.26 -18.46
C GLN A 1047 -20.06 33.76 -19.76
N LYS A 1048 -18.95 34.38 -20.13
CA LYS A 1048 -18.09 33.97 -21.25
C LYS A 1048 -16.66 33.79 -20.77
N TYR A 1049 -16.09 32.63 -21.03
CA TYR A 1049 -14.69 32.30 -20.74
C TYR A 1049 -13.88 32.39 -22.03
N VAL A 1050 -12.78 33.12 -21.99
CA VAL A 1050 -11.82 33.25 -23.10
C VAL A 1050 -10.47 32.72 -22.61
N VAL A 1051 -9.98 31.67 -23.25
CA VAL A 1051 -8.71 31.02 -22.94
C VAL A 1051 -7.76 31.23 -24.11
N ASP A 1052 -6.61 31.83 -23.85
CA ASP A 1052 -5.55 32.01 -24.85
C ASP A 1052 -4.23 31.36 -24.40
N ALA A 1053 -3.13 31.64 -25.11
CA ALA A 1053 -1.83 31.02 -24.87
C ALA A 1053 -1.27 31.27 -23.45
N ALA A 1054 -1.71 32.31 -22.73
CA ALA A 1054 -1.14 32.68 -21.43
C ALA A 1054 -2.16 33.18 -20.39
N SER A 1055 -3.46 33.20 -20.70
CA SER A 1055 -4.48 33.73 -19.81
C SER A 1055 -5.83 33.01 -19.86
N VAL A 1056 -6.59 33.15 -18.77
CA VAL A 1056 -8.03 32.87 -18.71
C VAL A 1056 -8.72 34.18 -18.33
N ARG A 1057 -9.65 34.62 -19.17
CA ARG A 1057 -10.44 35.84 -18.96
C ARG A 1057 -11.91 35.48 -18.92
N VAL A 1058 -12.59 35.88 -17.85
CA VAL A 1058 -14.03 35.68 -17.66
C VAL A 1058 -14.73 37.02 -17.84
N PHE A 1059 -15.78 37.03 -18.64
CA PHE A 1059 -16.67 38.18 -18.85
C PHE A 1059 -18.07 37.83 -18.36
N ASP A 1060 -18.73 38.77 -17.72
CA ASP A 1060 -20.10 38.60 -17.23
C ASP A 1060 -20.98 39.71 -17.81
N ASN A 1061 -21.93 39.34 -18.67
CA ASN A 1061 -22.79 40.32 -19.34
C ASN A 1061 -23.79 40.99 -18.37
N SER A 1062 -23.99 40.44 -17.17
CA SER A 1062 -24.83 41.05 -16.14
C SER A 1062 -24.14 42.21 -15.41
N ILE A 1063 -22.81 42.29 -15.51
CA ILE A 1063 -21.99 43.32 -14.87
C ILE A 1063 -21.60 44.33 -15.94
N ALA A 1064 -21.92 45.61 -15.71
CA ALA A 1064 -21.66 46.69 -16.66
C ALA A 1064 -20.17 47.12 -16.68
N ILE A 1065 -19.27 46.20 -17.04
CA ILE A 1065 -17.83 46.47 -17.26
C ILE A 1065 -17.38 45.98 -18.63
N SER A 1066 -16.44 46.71 -19.23
CA SER A 1066 -15.81 46.32 -20.49
C SER A 1066 -14.64 45.35 -20.31
N GLU A 1067 -13.99 45.44 -19.15
CA GLU A 1067 -12.88 44.61 -18.71
C GLU A 1067 -13.38 43.23 -18.24
N PRO A 1068 -12.54 42.18 -18.26
CA PRO A 1068 -12.92 40.89 -17.70
C PRO A 1068 -13.19 41.01 -16.19
N VAL A 1069 -14.25 40.37 -15.68
CA VAL A 1069 -14.55 40.29 -14.24
C VAL A 1069 -13.48 39.49 -13.50
N ILE A 1070 -12.86 38.51 -14.19
CA ILE A 1070 -11.74 37.73 -13.69
C ILE A 1070 -10.69 37.62 -14.78
N GLU A 1071 -9.44 37.93 -14.46
CA GLU A 1071 -8.30 37.74 -15.34
C GLU A 1071 -7.22 36.95 -14.62
N ILE A 1072 -6.88 35.79 -15.15
CA ILE A 1072 -5.76 34.96 -14.73
C ILE A 1072 -4.69 35.08 -15.79
N SER A 1073 -3.52 35.59 -15.44
CA SER A 1073 -2.40 35.72 -16.36
C SER A 1073 -1.07 35.46 -15.67
N LYS A 1074 -0.04 35.10 -16.44
CA LYS A 1074 1.31 34.96 -15.91
C LYS A 1074 2.11 36.24 -16.19
N LYS A 1075 2.62 36.87 -15.12
CA LYS A 1075 3.55 38.01 -15.16
C LYS A 1075 4.92 37.52 -14.68
N ASP A 1076 5.87 37.32 -15.59
CA ASP A 1076 7.18 36.71 -15.33
C ASP A 1076 7.07 35.31 -14.67
N ALA A 1077 7.56 35.16 -13.43
CA ALA A 1077 7.47 33.93 -12.65
C ALA A 1077 6.17 33.83 -11.81
N ALA A 1078 5.46 34.95 -11.64
CA ALA A 1078 4.25 35.05 -10.83
C ALA A 1078 2.99 34.87 -11.68
N ILE A 1079 1.98 34.28 -11.07
CA ILE A 1079 0.63 34.13 -11.60
C ILE A 1079 -0.23 35.20 -10.95
N ALA A 1080 -0.76 36.13 -11.73
CA ALA A 1080 -1.68 37.15 -11.27
C ALA A 1080 -3.11 36.68 -11.50
N VAL A 1081 -3.93 36.74 -10.46
CA VAL A 1081 -5.38 36.54 -10.52
C VAL A 1081 -6.03 37.86 -10.10
N VAL A 1082 -6.61 38.56 -11.06
CA VAL A 1082 -7.25 39.85 -10.88
C VAL A 1082 -8.76 39.66 -10.90
N VAL A 1083 -9.43 40.13 -9.85
CA VAL A 1083 -10.90 40.18 -9.77
C VAL A 1083 -11.32 41.64 -9.87
N ASN A 1084 -12.10 41.97 -10.89
CA ASN A 1084 -12.62 43.31 -11.14
C ASN A 1084 -14.09 43.37 -10.72
N GLU A 1085 -14.43 44.40 -9.94
CA GLU A 1085 -15.79 44.63 -9.46
C GLU A 1085 -16.21 46.08 -9.70
N VAL A 1086 -17.49 46.29 -10.00
CA VAL A 1086 -18.07 47.63 -10.17
C VAL A 1086 -18.32 48.23 -8.80
N ARG A 1087 -17.63 49.34 -8.52
CA ARG A 1087 -18.03 50.25 -7.46
C ARG A 1087 -19.19 51.11 -7.95
N PRO A 1088 -20.38 51.03 -7.33
CA PRO A 1088 -21.49 51.91 -7.68
C PRO A 1088 -21.17 53.37 -7.33
N ALA A 1089 -21.82 54.31 -8.01
CA ALA A 1089 -21.77 55.71 -7.59
C ALA A 1089 -22.53 55.88 -6.27
N VAL A 1090 -21.92 56.56 -5.31
CA VAL A 1090 -22.52 56.93 -4.01
C VAL A 1090 -22.25 58.39 -3.72
N THR A 1091 -22.96 58.97 -2.74
CA THR A 1091 -22.79 60.38 -2.35
C THR A 1091 -21.32 60.68 -2.05
N GLY A 1092 -20.69 61.51 -2.90
CA GLY A 1092 -19.28 61.89 -2.76
C GLY A 1092 -18.23 60.94 -3.38
N LEU A 1093 -18.64 59.94 -4.17
CA LEU A 1093 -17.72 59.03 -4.88
C LEU A 1093 -18.32 58.53 -6.21
N LYS A 1094 -17.59 58.70 -7.32
CA LYS A 1094 -18.05 58.25 -8.64
C LYS A 1094 -17.98 56.73 -8.80
N ALA A 1095 -18.83 56.22 -9.69
CA ALA A 1095 -18.75 54.85 -10.15
C ALA A 1095 -17.40 54.59 -10.83
N GLY A 1096 -16.87 53.38 -10.65
CA GLY A 1096 -15.60 52.97 -11.24
C GLY A 1096 -15.33 51.49 -11.04
N VAL A 1097 -14.28 50.98 -11.67
CA VAL A 1097 -13.86 49.58 -11.53
C VAL A 1097 -12.74 49.49 -10.48
N VAL A 1098 -12.92 48.57 -9.53
CA VAL A 1098 -11.94 48.30 -8.47
C VAL A 1098 -11.44 46.87 -8.65
N ALA A 1099 -10.11 46.72 -8.63
CA ALA A 1099 -9.45 45.44 -8.83
C ALA A 1099 -8.87 44.90 -7.51
N LEU A 1100 -9.07 43.62 -7.24
CA LEU A 1100 -8.35 42.83 -6.24
C LEU A 1100 -7.34 41.92 -6.96
N GLU A 1101 -6.04 42.12 -6.73
CA GLU A 1101 -4.99 41.30 -7.33
C GLU A 1101 -4.40 40.31 -6.32
N MET A 1102 -4.55 39.02 -6.61
CA MET A 1102 -3.87 37.90 -5.95
C MET A 1102 -2.68 37.47 -6.79
N ALA A 1103 -1.59 37.10 -6.13
CA ALA A 1103 -0.37 36.64 -6.79
C ALA A 1103 0.01 35.25 -6.28
N PHE A 1104 0.44 34.36 -7.16
CA PHE A 1104 0.85 33.00 -6.85
C PHE A 1104 2.14 32.62 -7.58
N THR A 1105 2.93 31.70 -7.04
CA THR A 1105 4.01 31.00 -7.75
C THR A 1105 3.66 29.55 -8.01
N TYR A 1106 4.26 29.00 -9.06
CA TYR A 1106 4.17 27.59 -9.40
C TYR A 1106 5.51 26.89 -9.15
N SER A 1107 5.50 25.94 -8.22
CA SER A 1107 6.61 25.06 -7.84
C SER A 1107 6.27 23.60 -8.19
N PRO A 1108 6.59 23.14 -9.40
CA PRO A 1108 6.24 21.79 -9.89
C PRO A 1108 6.86 20.65 -9.08
N GLU A 1109 7.85 20.91 -8.23
CA GLU A 1109 8.54 19.94 -7.36
C GLU A 1109 7.83 19.65 -6.03
N LEU A 1110 6.80 20.44 -5.67
CA LEU A 1110 6.07 20.28 -4.41
C LEU A 1110 4.79 19.45 -4.59
N THR A 1111 4.30 18.87 -3.50
CA THR A 1111 3.00 18.18 -3.49
C THR A 1111 1.84 19.15 -3.69
N CYS A 1112 1.90 20.32 -3.05
CA CYS A 1112 0.98 21.42 -3.26
C CYS A 1112 1.74 22.50 -4.05
N PRO A 1113 1.62 22.54 -5.40
CA PRO A 1113 2.57 23.26 -6.25
C PRO A 1113 2.26 24.75 -6.39
N ILE A 1114 1.15 25.25 -5.84
CA ILE A 1114 0.73 26.64 -5.97
C ILE A 1114 0.91 27.34 -4.63
N LEU A 1115 1.78 28.34 -4.58
CA LEU A 1115 2.05 29.12 -3.37
C LEU A 1115 1.53 30.54 -3.57
N ALA A 1116 0.77 31.07 -2.63
CA ALA A 1116 0.38 32.47 -2.62
C ALA A 1116 1.59 33.36 -2.32
N GLU A 1117 1.79 34.40 -3.11
CA GLU A 1117 2.87 35.38 -2.93
C GLU A 1117 2.46 36.52 -2.00
N GLY A 1118 3.35 36.81 -1.04
CA GLY A 1118 3.27 37.94 -0.13
C GLY A 1118 2.39 37.67 1.08
N GLY A 1119 2.94 37.85 2.28
CA GLY A 1119 2.12 38.11 3.46
C GLY A 1119 1.32 39.40 3.25
N GLY A 1120 0.04 39.41 3.62
CA GLY A 1120 -0.81 40.59 3.46
C GLY A 1120 -1.93 40.47 2.42
N PHE A 1121 -2.37 39.26 2.05
CA PHE A 1121 -3.65 39.10 1.34
C PHE A 1121 -4.79 39.82 2.08
N ILE A 1122 -4.82 39.69 3.41
CA ILE A 1122 -5.75 40.42 4.28
C ILE A 1122 -5.64 41.93 4.08
N ASP A 1123 -4.43 42.47 3.94
CA ASP A 1123 -4.21 43.90 3.71
C ASP A 1123 -4.67 44.32 2.30
N LYS A 1124 -4.47 43.48 1.28
CA LYS A 1124 -4.98 43.70 -0.07
C LYS A 1124 -6.51 43.67 -0.10
N VAL A 1125 -7.14 42.73 0.60
CA VAL A 1125 -8.60 42.67 0.75
C VAL A 1125 -9.13 43.91 1.48
N LYS A 1126 -8.46 44.33 2.57
CA LYS A 1126 -8.79 45.58 3.25
C LYS A 1126 -8.67 46.78 2.34
N ALA A 1127 -7.56 46.90 1.60
CA ALA A 1127 -7.37 47.98 0.64
C ALA A 1127 -8.46 47.96 -0.45
N PHE A 1128 -8.83 46.77 -0.94
CA PHE A 1128 -9.92 46.58 -1.89
C PHE A 1128 -11.25 47.10 -1.32
N TYR A 1129 -11.71 46.61 -0.18
CA TYR A 1129 -12.96 47.06 0.45
C TYR A 1129 -12.91 48.54 0.89
N ALA A 1130 -11.73 49.05 1.26
CA ALA A 1130 -11.57 50.45 1.62
C ALA A 1130 -11.89 51.36 0.44
N ARG A 1131 -11.63 50.91 -0.80
CA ARG A 1131 -11.99 51.63 -2.03
C ARG A 1131 -13.51 51.71 -2.23
N PHE A 1132 -14.29 50.79 -1.65
CA PHE A 1132 -15.76 50.83 -1.71
C PHE A 1132 -16.36 51.68 -0.58
N TRP A 1133 -15.83 51.56 0.65
CA TRP A 1133 -16.55 52.07 1.83
C TRP A 1133 -15.98 53.34 2.47
N VAL A 1134 -14.69 53.66 2.26
CA VAL A 1134 -14.04 54.79 2.97
C VAL A 1134 -13.29 55.76 2.06
N ALA A 1135 -13.19 55.44 0.76
CA ALA A 1135 -12.56 56.26 -0.27
C ALA A 1135 -13.18 57.67 -0.35
N VAL A 1136 -12.33 58.66 -0.63
CA VAL A 1136 -12.73 60.04 -0.97
C VAL A 1136 -12.42 60.31 -2.42
N GLU A 1137 -13.38 60.89 -3.15
CA GLU A 1137 -13.20 61.35 -4.52
C GLU A 1137 -11.96 62.26 -4.64
N GLY A 1138 -11.07 61.96 -5.60
CA GLY A 1138 -9.82 62.70 -5.83
C GLY A 1138 -8.69 62.44 -4.82
N LYS A 1139 -8.92 61.68 -3.74
CA LYS A 1139 -7.93 61.29 -2.72
C LYS A 1139 -8.06 59.83 -2.29
N GLU A 1140 -8.46 58.96 -3.21
CA GLU A 1140 -8.81 57.57 -2.92
C GLU A 1140 -7.67 56.82 -2.22
N ALA A 1141 -6.47 56.81 -2.81
CA ALA A 1141 -5.30 56.13 -2.23
C ALA A 1141 -4.92 56.65 -0.84
N GLU A 1142 -4.95 57.97 -0.63
CA GLU A 1142 -4.62 58.59 0.66
C GLU A 1142 -5.64 58.24 1.74
N SER A 1143 -6.93 58.35 1.41
CA SER A 1143 -8.03 58.10 2.35
C SER A 1143 -8.16 56.63 2.76
N CYS A 1144 -8.00 55.70 1.82
CA CYS A 1144 -7.99 54.26 2.11
C CYS A 1144 -6.78 53.88 2.97
N LYS A 1145 -5.59 54.39 2.63
CA LYS A 1145 -4.37 54.14 3.41
C LYS A 1145 -4.51 54.68 4.84
N ALA A 1146 -5.01 55.90 5.00
CA ALA A 1146 -5.24 56.49 6.31
C ALA A 1146 -6.20 55.65 7.17
N ALA A 1147 -7.28 55.12 6.59
CA ALA A 1147 -8.21 54.24 7.30
C ALA A 1147 -7.54 52.94 7.79
N CYS A 1148 -6.63 52.36 7.01
CA CYS A 1148 -5.91 51.15 7.40
C CYS A 1148 -4.83 51.39 8.46
N GLU A 1149 -4.26 52.59 8.55
CA GLU A 1149 -3.21 52.95 9.52
C GLU A 1149 -3.77 53.48 10.85
N GLN A 1150 -5.04 53.87 10.86
CA GLN A 1150 -5.73 54.37 12.05
C GLN A 1150 -5.89 53.27 13.10
N SER A 1151 -5.95 53.68 14.38
CA SER A 1151 -6.07 52.76 15.51
C SER A 1151 -7.52 52.62 15.97
N VAL A 1152 -7.92 51.41 16.37
CA VAL A 1152 -9.20 51.16 17.06
C VAL A 1152 -9.38 51.99 18.33
N MET A 1153 -8.28 52.47 18.93
CA MET A 1153 -8.28 53.25 20.18
C MET A 1153 -8.65 54.72 19.98
N SER A 1154 -8.82 55.17 18.73
CA SER A 1154 -9.16 56.55 18.39
C SER A 1154 -10.62 56.66 17.92
N PRO A 1155 -11.34 57.76 18.24
CA PRO A 1155 -12.66 58.00 17.69
C PRO A 1155 -12.59 58.25 16.16
N PHE A 1156 -13.57 57.74 15.43
CA PHE A 1156 -13.76 58.03 14.00
C PHE A 1156 -14.90 59.05 13.87
N THR A 1157 -14.65 60.19 13.23
CA THR A 1157 -15.66 61.25 13.08
C THR A 1157 -15.85 61.60 11.61
N ALA A 1158 -17.10 61.82 11.20
CA ALA A 1158 -17.46 62.32 9.88
C ALA A 1158 -18.61 63.31 9.98
N GLU A 1159 -18.64 64.29 9.08
CA GLU A 1159 -19.72 65.24 8.92
C GLU A 1159 -20.53 64.86 7.66
N PHE A 1160 -21.85 64.96 7.74
CA PHE A 1160 -22.76 64.66 6.63
C PHE A 1160 -23.89 65.69 6.61
N SER A 1161 -23.96 66.47 5.54
CA SER A 1161 -25.06 67.41 5.29
C SER A 1161 -26.13 66.72 4.45
N ILE A 1162 -27.35 66.60 4.98
CA ILE A 1162 -28.43 65.86 4.32
C ILE A 1162 -29.04 66.70 3.22
N THR A 1163 -29.14 66.18 2.00
CA THR A 1163 -29.81 66.86 0.89
C THR A 1163 -31.22 66.32 0.65
N GLU A 1164 -32.03 67.07 -0.11
CA GLU A 1164 -33.35 66.59 -0.55
C GLU A 1164 -33.24 65.35 -1.43
N GLU A 1165 -32.20 65.28 -2.27
CA GLU A 1165 -31.89 64.13 -3.11
C GLU A 1165 -31.58 62.88 -2.27
N ASP A 1166 -30.81 62.99 -1.18
CA ASP A 1166 -30.50 61.86 -0.30
C ASP A 1166 -31.76 61.28 0.36
N VAL A 1167 -32.68 62.15 0.82
CA VAL A 1167 -33.94 61.75 1.45
C VAL A 1167 -34.84 61.03 0.43
N VAL A 1168 -35.00 61.60 -0.76
CA VAL A 1168 -35.81 61.00 -1.83
C VAL A 1168 -35.23 59.65 -2.25
N ALA A 1169 -33.91 59.58 -2.48
CA ALA A 1169 -33.23 58.35 -2.90
C ALA A 1169 -33.36 57.23 -1.86
N TYR A 1170 -33.16 57.55 -0.58
CA TYR A 1170 -33.25 56.56 0.49
C TYR A 1170 -34.68 56.06 0.70
N ARG A 1171 -35.66 56.96 0.70
CA ARG A 1171 -37.07 56.59 0.81
C ARG A 1171 -37.51 55.72 -0.36
N ALA A 1172 -37.09 56.06 -1.57
CA ALA A 1172 -37.33 55.24 -2.75
C ALA A 1172 -36.73 53.83 -2.61
N ALA A 1173 -35.50 53.70 -2.08
CA ALA A 1173 -34.86 52.41 -1.83
C ALA A 1173 -35.62 51.54 -0.80
N LEU A 1174 -36.35 52.16 0.12
CA LEU A 1174 -37.23 51.49 1.10
C LEU A 1174 -38.67 51.29 0.59
N GLY A 1175 -39.00 51.72 -0.62
CA GLY A 1175 -40.37 51.66 -1.17
C GLY A 1175 -41.36 52.64 -0.50
N LEU A 1176 -40.86 53.71 0.12
CA LEU A 1176 -41.65 54.74 0.79
C LEU A 1176 -42.01 55.89 -0.18
N SER A 1177 -43.11 56.60 0.10
CA SER A 1177 -43.54 57.76 -0.71
C SER A 1177 -42.51 58.89 -0.69
N GLY A 1178 -42.21 59.47 -1.86
CA GLY A 1178 -41.34 60.64 -2.01
C GLY A 1178 -41.98 61.98 -1.63
N GLU A 1179 -43.28 62.00 -1.28
CA GLU A 1179 -43.99 63.24 -0.90
C GLU A 1179 -43.74 63.67 0.56
N GLU A 1180 -43.15 62.82 1.40
CA GLU A 1180 -42.79 63.17 2.78
C GLU A 1180 -41.37 63.78 2.86
N VAL A 1181 -41.23 64.87 3.61
CA VAL A 1181 -40.06 65.77 3.63
C VAL A 1181 -38.86 65.24 4.46
N GLY A 1182 -38.80 63.95 4.83
CA GLY A 1182 -37.72 63.45 5.70
C GLY A 1182 -37.46 61.94 5.68
N ALA A 1183 -36.22 61.54 5.96
CA ALA A 1183 -35.77 60.15 5.99
C ALA A 1183 -35.93 59.50 7.38
N PRO A 1184 -36.34 58.23 7.49
CA PRO A 1184 -36.60 57.56 8.78
C PRO A 1184 -35.34 57.36 9.65
N ALA A 1185 -35.52 56.93 10.91
CA ALA A 1185 -34.46 56.86 11.92
C ALA A 1185 -33.29 55.91 11.55
N ASP A 1186 -33.54 54.90 10.75
CA ASP A 1186 -32.54 53.99 10.16
C ASP A 1186 -31.63 54.69 9.13
N PHE A 1187 -32.01 55.87 8.62
CA PHE A 1187 -31.09 56.74 7.88
C PHE A 1187 -29.86 57.15 8.71
N SER A 1188 -29.93 57.01 10.04
CA SER A 1188 -28.76 57.14 10.92
C SER A 1188 -27.60 56.23 10.47
N THR A 1189 -27.88 55.06 9.90
CA THR A 1189 -26.85 54.15 9.38
C THR A 1189 -26.11 54.76 8.19
N ILE A 1190 -26.79 55.52 7.32
CA ILE A 1190 -26.16 56.15 6.14
C ILE A 1190 -25.22 57.27 6.58
N VAL A 1191 -25.72 58.18 7.41
CA VAL A 1191 -24.93 59.33 7.91
C VAL A 1191 -23.82 58.92 8.87
N SER A 1192 -23.84 57.70 9.42
CA SER A 1192 -22.79 57.18 10.30
C SER A 1192 -22.00 56.01 9.71
N TRP A 1193 -22.30 55.55 8.50
CA TRP A 1193 -21.68 54.36 7.90
C TRP A 1193 -20.17 54.46 7.87
N ARG A 1194 -19.66 55.60 7.39
CA ARG A 1194 -18.23 55.82 7.18
C ARG A 1194 -17.41 55.71 8.47
N PRO A 1195 -17.73 56.43 9.56
CA PRO A 1195 -17.02 56.25 10.83
C PRO A 1195 -17.30 54.88 11.49
N LEU A 1196 -18.47 54.26 11.25
CA LEU A 1196 -18.77 52.90 11.74
C LEU A 1196 -17.89 51.83 11.07
N ILE A 1197 -17.80 51.85 9.74
CA ILE A 1197 -17.08 50.82 8.99
C ILE A 1197 -15.57 51.05 9.01
N GLN A 1198 -15.09 52.29 9.20
CA GLN A 1198 -13.66 52.58 9.32
C GLN A 1198 -12.96 51.73 10.40
N SER A 1199 -13.65 51.40 11.50
CA SER A 1199 -13.06 50.60 12.57
C SER A 1199 -12.59 49.21 12.12
N VAL A 1200 -13.24 48.60 11.12
CA VAL A 1200 -12.86 47.25 10.65
C VAL A 1200 -11.59 47.26 9.78
N PHE A 1201 -11.18 48.42 9.26
CA PHE A 1201 -9.98 48.55 8.42
C PHE A 1201 -8.69 48.78 9.21
N THR A 1202 -8.81 49.27 10.44
CA THR A 1202 -7.71 49.63 11.35
C THR A 1202 -6.60 48.59 11.47
N LYS A 1203 -5.40 49.05 11.83
CA LYS A 1203 -4.19 48.21 11.87
C LYS A 1203 -4.24 47.08 12.90
N GLU A 1204 -5.02 47.22 13.98
CA GLU A 1204 -5.16 46.20 15.01
C GLU A 1204 -6.10 45.05 14.60
N VAL A 1205 -7.03 45.31 13.68
CA VAL A 1205 -7.97 44.29 13.19
C VAL A 1205 -7.30 43.44 12.12
N LYS A 1206 -6.90 42.20 12.42
CA LYS A 1206 -6.23 41.31 11.43
C LYS A 1206 -7.19 40.36 10.70
N GLY A 1207 -8.48 40.69 10.63
CA GLY A 1207 -9.50 39.84 9.99
C GLY A 1207 -9.54 40.00 8.48
N ASN A 1208 -9.77 38.90 7.76
CA ASN A 1208 -10.07 38.91 6.32
C ASN A 1208 -11.49 39.44 6.08
N LEU A 1209 -11.65 40.56 5.38
CA LEU A 1209 -12.98 41.17 5.18
C LEU A 1209 -13.87 40.40 4.20
N LEU A 1210 -13.33 39.44 3.44
CA LEU A 1210 -14.16 38.52 2.64
C LEU A 1210 -15.01 37.59 3.55
N ASP A 1211 -14.57 37.35 4.78
CA ASP A 1211 -15.25 36.52 5.77
C ASP A 1211 -16.05 37.37 6.79
N LEU A 1212 -16.23 38.68 6.53
CA LEU A 1212 -16.90 39.60 7.44
C LEU A 1212 -18.40 39.28 7.53
N VAL A 1213 -18.87 39.00 8.75
CA VAL A 1213 -20.30 38.79 9.03
C VAL A 1213 -20.83 39.90 9.94
N HIS A 1214 -21.84 40.63 9.49
CA HIS A 1214 -22.53 41.63 10.31
C HIS A 1214 -23.57 40.92 11.21
N LEU A 1215 -23.24 40.76 12.49
CA LEU A 1215 -24.06 39.96 13.42
C LEU A 1215 -25.32 40.68 13.94
N LYS A 1216 -25.21 41.97 14.26
CA LYS A 1216 -26.29 42.75 14.88
C LYS A 1216 -26.15 44.23 14.61
N HIS A 1217 -27.26 44.87 14.25
CA HIS A 1217 -27.41 46.32 14.17
C HIS A 1217 -28.53 46.80 15.09
N SER A 1218 -28.33 47.89 15.82
CA SER A 1218 -29.37 48.52 16.64
C SER A 1218 -29.09 49.98 16.86
N TYR A 1219 -30.12 50.82 16.79
CA TYR A 1219 -30.05 52.24 17.12
C TYR A 1219 -30.99 52.56 18.29
N LYS A 1220 -30.63 53.57 19.07
CA LYS A 1220 -31.44 54.07 20.20
C LYS A 1220 -31.49 55.59 20.14
N LEU A 1221 -32.70 56.14 20.04
CA LEU A 1221 -32.92 57.58 20.12
C LEU A 1221 -32.68 58.06 21.56
N LEU A 1222 -31.87 59.11 21.70
CA LEU A 1222 -31.44 59.63 23.02
C LEU A 1222 -32.41 60.65 23.63
N SER A 1223 -33.40 61.17 22.89
CA SER A 1223 -34.42 62.09 23.43
C SER A 1223 -35.81 61.89 22.79
N SER A 1224 -36.89 62.16 23.55
CA SER A 1224 -38.30 61.88 23.19
C SER A 1224 -39.18 63.13 23.02
N ARG A 1225 -38.63 64.32 22.71
CA ARG A 1225 -39.45 65.53 22.48
C ARG A 1225 -39.75 65.72 20.98
N LYS A 1226 -41.04 65.62 20.65
CA LYS A 1226 -41.69 65.65 19.32
C LYS A 1226 -41.28 66.83 18.42
N ALA A 1227 -40.86 66.52 17.19
CA ALA A 1227 -41.53 66.85 15.93
C ALA A 1227 -40.75 66.20 14.78
N ASN A 1228 -41.36 65.22 14.09
CA ASN A 1228 -40.80 64.37 13.04
C ASN A 1228 -39.54 63.56 13.41
N ASN A 1229 -39.73 62.24 13.60
CA ASN A 1229 -38.67 61.24 13.82
C ASN A 1229 -37.83 60.99 12.54
N THR A 1230 -37.63 62.02 11.74
CA THR A 1230 -37.04 61.92 10.42
C THR A 1230 -35.93 62.93 10.26
N PHE A 1231 -34.83 62.51 9.64
CA PHE A 1231 -33.77 63.37 9.17
C PHE A 1231 -34.28 64.25 8.03
N LEU A 1232 -34.04 65.56 8.10
CA LEU A 1232 -34.56 66.53 7.14
C LEU A 1232 -33.45 67.03 6.19
N PRO A 1233 -33.79 67.44 4.96
CA PRO A 1233 -32.88 68.18 4.10
C PRO A 1233 -32.37 69.45 4.80
N GLY A 1234 -31.06 69.66 4.80
CA GLY A 1234 -30.37 70.76 5.47
C GLY A 1234 -29.85 70.43 6.87
N ASP A 1235 -30.12 69.24 7.42
CA ASP A 1235 -29.52 68.79 8.68
C ASP A 1235 -28.02 68.52 8.49
N ASP A 1236 -27.18 69.19 9.28
CA ASP A 1236 -25.74 68.90 9.39
C ASP A 1236 -25.49 67.91 10.53
N ILE A 1237 -25.20 66.66 10.19
CA ILE A 1237 -25.00 65.58 11.16
C ILE A 1237 -23.51 65.33 11.38
N VAL A 1238 -23.08 65.37 12.64
CA VAL A 1238 -21.75 64.90 13.06
C VAL A 1238 -21.89 63.50 13.65
N SER A 1239 -21.26 62.52 13.00
CA SER A 1239 -21.25 61.13 13.43
C SER A 1239 -19.90 60.79 14.05
N THR A 1240 -19.89 60.30 15.29
CA THR A 1240 -18.68 59.79 15.97
C THR A 1240 -18.86 58.32 16.35
N SER A 1241 -17.92 57.47 15.91
CA SER A 1241 -17.84 56.04 16.21
C SER A 1241 -16.66 55.75 17.13
N ASN A 1242 -16.87 54.84 18.09
CA ASN A 1242 -15.82 54.30 18.97
C ASN A 1242 -15.96 52.78 19.01
N VAL A 1243 -14.84 52.05 18.99
CA VAL A 1243 -14.87 50.59 19.17
C VAL A 1243 -15.12 50.28 20.65
N GLY A 1244 -16.20 49.54 20.93
CA GLY A 1244 -16.52 49.11 22.29
C GLY A 1244 -15.53 48.07 22.82
N ASN A 1245 -15.28 48.11 24.13
CA ASN A 1245 -14.44 47.13 24.84
C ASN A 1245 -15.08 45.75 24.92
#